data_AF-A0AAW2LVH9-F1
#
_entry.id   AF-A0AAW2LVH9-F1
#
_cell.length_a   1.000
_cell.length_b   1.000
_cell.length_c   1.000
_cell.angle_alpha   90.00
_cell.angle_beta   90.00
_cell.angle_gamma   90.00
#
_symmetry.space_group_name_H-M   'P 1'
#
loop_
_entity.id
_entity.type
_entity.pdbx_description
1 polymer ?
#
loop_
_entity_poly.entity_id
_entity_poly.type
_entity_poly.pdbx_seq_one_letter_code
_entity_poly.pdbx_strand_id
1 'polypeptide(L)'
;MEAYRNSSNTFCSFFVFFGLLFLFMSTMPITNAKVQATPVKRLCKTHSTITVNGMYPGPTLEVNNGDTLVVNVVNRARYNVTIHWHGVRQIRTGWSDGPEFVTQCPIRPGGSYTYRFTIQGQEGTLWWHAHSSWLRATVYGALIIHPKEGDSYPFPKPKREAALLLGEWWNADPIDVVRQATRTGAAPNVSDAYTINGQPGDLYNCSSTDTIIVPVDSGETNLLRVVNSALNQQLFFKVANHKLTVVGADASYVKPFTTSVLMLGPGQTTDVLITADQPPARYYIAARAYASAQGAPFDNTTTTAILEYKSAPCPAKGATIKPVMPTMPAFNDTATATSFTTSFRSPRQVPVPTNIDHNLFFTVGLGLNNCPPGASRSSCQGPNGTRFTASMNNVSFVLPSNFSLLQAHQQGIPGVFTRDFPANPPVKFDYTGNVSRALWQPVPGTKLYPLKYGETVQQVPVGGWTVIRFVADNPGVWLMHCHLDVHIGWGLATAFLVENGVGILNLDLIDLGNSTGFGPPEITTLLFNWAYNGSYIHLNFSASFHLTYDRSNELFSPSSHGSTCDFTCKLEVILGHSSQVNNTNRIRCLEVERRALLKIKHELVDSHGRLSSWADDENAWDCCKWRGVHCHNRTNHVTRVDLHDPLAGDYYNRSPLRGKISTSLLELQHLRYLDLSFNDFEYAPIPEFIGSLTNLRYLKLALAHFSGPIPHHLGNLSKLLYLDLRNNYYCNSENLDWISGLGSLEYIDLSFTNLSKAYNWLQAVSKLTSIKELYLRGDLPEIPLSLIPEINGSSPLGILDLSWKSQPWTPWMLIRWFSNFSSTGLTYISLYRNGIPGPIPDVFENMISLAYLDLGINDLQGGIPKYFGNFSSLIGLYLDENNLTRDISDLMLNLSGPIEKKLEYLYLGGNNISGLFPNMSKFSSLLELKLQENQLNGSIREGYLRLHHLVSLDLSSNQLTGPILS
;
A
#
# COMPACT_ATOMS: atom_id res chain seq x y z
N MET A 1 26.98 -58.18 -37.67
CA MET A 1 28.35 -57.90 -37.21
C MET A 1 28.44 -56.38 -37.18
N GLU A 2 27.99 -55.75 -36.09
CA GLU A 2 28.73 -55.60 -34.81
C GLU A 2 29.76 -54.46 -34.91
N ALA A 3 30.08 -53.65 -33.90
CA ALA A 3 29.46 -53.19 -32.65
C ALA A 3 30.62 -52.76 -31.74
N TYR A 4 30.46 -51.59 -31.10
CA TYR A 4 30.85 -51.32 -29.71
C TYR A 4 32.32 -51.21 -29.24
N ARG A 5 32.57 -50.05 -28.56
CA ARG A 5 33.43 -49.82 -27.36
C ARG A 5 34.97 -49.98 -27.55
N ASN A 6 35.84 -49.36 -26.73
CA ASN A 6 35.64 -48.75 -25.41
C ASN A 6 36.66 -47.63 -25.06
N SER A 7 36.34 -46.87 -24.01
CA SER A 7 37.25 -46.19 -23.05
C SER A 7 38.46 -45.34 -23.52
N SER A 8 38.39 -44.02 -23.32
CA SER A 8 39.34 -43.25 -22.49
C SER A 8 39.02 -41.75 -22.50
N ASN A 9 38.83 -41.13 -21.31
CA ASN A 9 39.09 -39.71 -20.96
C ASN A 9 38.31 -39.27 -19.70
N THR A 10 38.69 -39.80 -18.54
CA THR A 10 38.26 -39.33 -17.22
C THR A 10 39.37 -38.50 -16.55
N PHE A 11 39.79 -37.39 -17.18
CA PHE A 11 40.81 -36.50 -16.59
C PHE A 11 40.72 -35.01 -16.95
N CYS A 12 39.56 -34.52 -17.44
CA CYS A 12 39.42 -33.10 -17.84
C CYS A 12 38.10 -32.43 -17.40
N SER A 13 37.48 -32.88 -16.30
CA SER A 13 36.17 -32.36 -15.83
C SER A 13 36.21 -31.56 -14.53
N PHE A 14 37.39 -31.36 -13.92
CA PHE A 14 37.51 -30.75 -12.58
C PHE A 14 37.69 -29.21 -12.55
N PHE A 15 37.69 -28.53 -13.70
CA PHE A 15 37.87 -27.07 -13.77
C PHE A 15 36.75 -26.27 -14.46
N VAL A 16 35.67 -26.93 -14.90
CA VAL A 16 34.50 -26.24 -15.50
C VAL A 16 33.34 -26.09 -14.52
N PHE A 17 33.31 -26.86 -13.42
CA PHE A 17 32.18 -26.92 -12.48
C PHE A 17 32.06 -25.74 -11.51
N PHE A 18 33.02 -24.81 -11.48
CA PHE A 18 32.99 -23.60 -10.65
C PHE A 18 32.68 -22.31 -11.43
N GLY A 19 32.45 -22.38 -12.75
CA GLY A 19 32.23 -21.22 -13.62
C GLY A 19 30.77 -20.92 -14.00
N LEU A 20 29.81 -21.78 -13.65
CA LEU A 20 28.43 -21.74 -14.17
C LEU A 20 27.34 -21.70 -13.09
N LEU A 21 27.70 -21.37 -11.85
CA LEU A 21 26.77 -21.23 -10.71
C LEU A 21 26.64 -19.76 -10.25
N PHE A 22 26.85 -18.81 -11.18
CA PHE A 22 26.82 -17.36 -10.94
C PHE A 22 26.04 -16.57 -12.00
N LEU A 23 25.12 -17.22 -12.72
CA LEU A 23 24.15 -16.57 -13.61
C LEU A 23 22.75 -17.04 -13.19
N PHE A 24 21.81 -16.08 -13.10
CA PHE A 24 20.50 -16.21 -12.45
C PHE A 24 20.50 -16.22 -10.91
N MET A 25 21.27 -15.32 -10.30
CA MET A 25 20.62 -14.41 -9.34
C MET A 25 20.24 -13.14 -10.11
N SER A 26 18.95 -12.94 -10.38
CA SER A 26 18.43 -11.59 -10.66
C SER A 26 18.45 -10.81 -9.35
N THR A 27 19.61 -10.25 -9.01
CA THR A 27 19.69 -9.26 -7.94
C THR A 27 18.78 -8.10 -8.33
N MET A 28 17.61 -7.97 -7.68
CA MET A 28 16.77 -6.79 -7.84
C MET A 28 17.64 -5.56 -7.64
N PRO A 29 17.68 -4.60 -8.59
CA PRO A 29 18.61 -3.49 -8.53
C PRO A 29 18.19 -2.51 -7.42
N ILE A 30 18.67 -2.77 -6.20
CA ILE A 30 18.53 -1.85 -5.05
C ILE A 30 19.21 -0.55 -5.43
N THR A 31 18.42 0.44 -5.79
CA THR A 31 18.93 1.76 -6.14
C THR A 31 19.29 2.46 -4.84
N ASN A 32 20.60 2.68 -4.63
CA ASN A 32 21.08 3.42 -3.46
C ASN A 32 21.02 4.93 -3.76
N ALA A 33 20.14 5.64 -3.05
CA ALA A 33 19.90 7.06 -3.20
C ALA A 33 20.46 7.82 -1.99
N LYS A 34 21.65 8.40 -2.15
CA LYS A 34 22.35 9.13 -1.11
C LYS A 34 21.98 10.62 -1.17
N VAL A 35 21.15 11.07 -0.23
CA VAL A 35 20.81 12.50 -0.09
C VAL A 35 21.99 13.20 0.59
N GLN A 36 22.63 14.16 -0.06
CA GLN A 36 23.87 14.79 0.43
C GLN A 36 24.02 16.24 -0.01
N ALA A 37 24.82 17.01 0.74
CA ALA A 37 25.30 18.31 0.28
C ALA A 37 26.31 18.15 -0.87
N THR A 38 26.20 18.95 -1.93
CA THR A 38 27.08 18.94 -3.09
C THR A 38 27.22 20.36 -3.66
N PRO A 39 28.41 20.79 -4.10
CA PRO A 39 28.58 22.10 -4.74
C PRO A 39 27.83 22.16 -6.08
N VAL A 40 26.87 23.07 -6.20
CA VAL A 40 26.13 23.36 -7.44
C VAL A 40 26.35 24.82 -7.81
N LYS A 41 26.74 25.08 -9.07
CA LYS A 41 26.98 26.44 -9.59
C LYS A 41 25.85 26.89 -10.51
N ARG A 42 25.23 28.03 -10.22
CA ARG A 42 24.20 28.71 -11.03
C ARG A 42 24.31 30.22 -10.85
N LEU A 43 23.89 31.00 -11.85
CA LEU A 43 23.85 32.48 -11.77
C LEU A 43 25.16 33.09 -11.24
N CYS A 44 26.28 32.60 -11.76
CA CYS A 44 27.66 32.93 -11.37
C CYS A 44 28.11 32.49 -9.97
N LYS A 45 27.23 31.96 -9.11
CA LYS A 45 27.51 31.61 -7.70
C LYS A 45 27.55 30.09 -7.50
N THR A 46 28.36 29.62 -6.55
CA THR A 46 28.42 28.20 -6.15
C THR A 46 27.87 28.03 -4.75
N HIS A 47 26.90 27.14 -4.58
CA HIS A 47 26.18 26.88 -3.33
C HIS A 47 26.33 25.42 -2.92
N SER A 48 26.35 25.16 -1.60
CA SER A 48 26.35 23.81 -1.03
C SER A 48 24.91 23.32 -0.90
N THR A 49 24.43 22.76 -2.01
CA THR A 49 23.03 22.39 -2.25
C THR A 49 22.76 20.93 -1.87
N ILE A 50 21.56 20.60 -1.39
CA ILE A 50 21.18 19.20 -1.13
C ILE A 50 20.74 18.53 -2.43
N THR A 51 21.30 17.36 -2.72
CA THR A 51 21.19 16.61 -3.99
C THR A 51 21.05 15.12 -3.72
N VAL A 52 20.69 14.33 -4.73
CA VAL A 52 20.73 12.86 -4.66
C VAL A 52 21.88 12.35 -5.50
N ASN A 53 22.75 11.53 -4.92
CA ASN A 53 23.95 10.98 -5.56
C ASN A 53 24.89 12.05 -6.17
N GLY A 54 24.82 13.29 -5.68
CA GLY A 54 25.57 14.44 -6.21
C GLY A 54 24.98 15.07 -7.48
N MET A 55 23.79 14.65 -7.91
CA MET A 55 23.12 15.10 -9.13
C MET A 55 22.03 16.15 -8.81
N TYR A 56 21.94 17.19 -9.64
CA TYR A 56 20.84 18.16 -9.66
C TYR A 56 20.41 18.47 -11.11
N PRO A 57 19.20 18.07 -11.54
CA PRO A 57 18.25 17.19 -10.84
C PRO A 57 18.85 15.82 -10.48
N GLY A 58 18.20 15.11 -9.58
CA GLY A 58 18.55 13.74 -9.23
C GLY A 58 18.36 12.75 -10.41
N PRO A 59 18.79 11.50 -10.24
CA PRO A 59 18.69 10.49 -11.28
C PRO A 59 17.25 10.26 -11.74
N THR A 60 17.06 10.10 -13.06
CA THR A 60 15.86 9.48 -13.62
C THR A 60 15.83 8.02 -13.20
N LEU A 61 14.66 7.54 -12.79
CA LEU A 61 14.38 6.13 -12.58
C LEU A 61 13.52 5.64 -13.76
N GLU A 62 13.90 4.54 -14.37
CA GLU A 62 13.22 3.94 -15.51
C GLU A 62 12.82 2.51 -15.14
N VAL A 63 11.54 2.19 -15.35
CA VAL A 63 10.88 0.94 -14.94
C VAL A 63 9.74 0.64 -15.91
N ASN A 64 9.26 -0.59 -15.96
CA ASN A 64 8.09 -0.99 -16.73
C ASN A 64 6.84 -1.08 -15.84
N ASN A 65 5.66 -0.98 -16.45
CA ASN A 65 4.39 -1.29 -15.79
C ASN A 65 4.39 -2.77 -15.33
N GLY A 66 4.26 -3.01 -14.03
CA GLY A 66 4.41 -4.32 -13.37
C GLY A 66 5.67 -4.46 -12.51
N ASP A 67 6.70 -3.61 -12.71
CA ASP A 67 7.96 -3.72 -11.97
C ASP A 67 7.83 -3.35 -10.49
N THR A 68 8.65 -3.98 -9.65
CA THR A 68 8.82 -3.61 -8.23
C THR A 68 10.05 -2.75 -8.05
N LEU A 69 9.85 -1.50 -7.62
CA LEU A 69 10.92 -0.55 -7.38
C LEU A 69 11.39 -0.64 -5.92
N VAL A 70 12.71 -0.77 -5.72
CA VAL A 70 13.35 -0.79 -4.39
C VAL A 70 14.44 0.28 -4.31
N VAL A 71 14.25 1.29 -3.47
CA VAL A 71 15.19 2.41 -3.31
C VAL A 71 15.59 2.56 -1.84
N ASN A 72 16.87 2.31 -1.54
CA ASN A 72 17.45 2.57 -0.24
C ASN A 72 17.92 4.03 -0.17
N VAL A 73 17.20 4.86 0.56
CA VAL A 73 17.51 6.28 0.75
C VAL A 73 18.38 6.44 1.99
N VAL A 74 19.61 6.93 1.80
CA VAL A 74 20.57 7.21 2.89
C VAL A 74 20.70 8.72 3.07
N ASN A 75 20.30 9.24 4.22
CA ASN A 75 20.38 10.67 4.52
C ASN A 75 21.76 11.05 5.06
N ARG A 76 22.58 11.71 4.24
CA ARG A 76 23.82 12.40 4.65
C ARG A 76 23.72 13.92 4.50
N ALA A 77 22.51 14.48 4.44
CA ALA A 77 22.27 15.92 4.47
C ALA A 77 22.17 16.43 5.92
N ARG A 78 22.22 17.77 6.07
CA ARG A 78 22.05 18.48 7.36
C ARG A 78 20.59 18.59 7.83
N TYR A 79 19.64 18.01 7.08
CA TYR A 79 18.21 18.17 7.28
C TYR A 79 17.52 16.81 7.34
N ASN A 80 16.40 16.75 8.06
CA ASN A 80 15.43 15.67 7.95
C ASN A 80 14.93 15.55 6.50
N VAL A 81 14.75 14.33 5.99
CA VAL A 81 14.24 14.10 4.64
C VAL A 81 13.34 12.87 4.58
N THR A 82 12.35 12.92 3.69
CA THR A 82 11.61 11.79 3.15
C THR A 82 11.54 11.95 1.64
N ILE A 83 11.37 10.86 0.90
CA ILE A 83 11.18 10.88 -0.55
C ILE A 83 9.75 10.39 -0.85
N HIS A 84 9.04 11.13 -1.70
CA HIS A 84 7.72 10.78 -2.22
C HIS A 84 7.79 10.46 -3.72
N TRP A 85 6.95 9.54 -4.14
CA TRP A 85 6.88 8.95 -5.47
C TRP A 85 5.64 9.50 -6.18
N HIS A 86 5.74 10.75 -6.63
CA HIS A 86 4.60 11.56 -7.04
C HIS A 86 3.77 10.88 -8.14
N GLY A 87 2.50 10.64 -7.82
CA GLY A 87 1.53 9.98 -8.71
C GLY A 87 1.59 8.44 -8.70
N VAL A 88 2.54 7.80 -8.02
CA VAL A 88 2.52 6.34 -7.84
C VAL A 88 1.37 5.97 -6.90
N ARG A 89 0.52 5.02 -7.29
CA ARG A 89 -0.70 4.68 -6.53
C ARG A 89 -0.45 4.08 -5.14
N GLN A 90 0.75 3.55 -4.86
CA GLN A 90 1.13 2.90 -3.59
C GLN A 90 0.06 1.88 -3.12
N ILE A 91 -0.36 0.98 -4.02
CA ILE A 91 -1.40 -0.02 -3.75
C ILE A 91 -1.01 -0.85 -2.52
N ARG A 92 -1.77 -0.68 -1.42
CA ARG A 92 -1.53 -1.30 -0.10
C ARG A 92 -0.13 -1.08 0.47
N THR A 93 0.61 -0.08 0.00
CA THR A 93 2.03 0.18 0.30
C THR A 93 2.27 1.60 0.84
N GLY A 94 1.24 2.21 1.45
CA GLY A 94 1.27 3.61 1.91
C GLY A 94 2.40 3.99 2.89
N TRP A 95 3.08 3.04 3.55
CA TRP A 95 4.31 3.31 4.31
C TRP A 95 5.51 3.69 3.42
N SER A 96 5.49 3.34 2.14
CA SER A 96 6.45 3.76 1.12
C SER A 96 6.05 5.06 0.41
N ASP A 97 4.93 5.69 0.78
CA ASP A 97 4.43 6.87 0.07
C ASP A 97 5.32 8.10 0.24
N GLY A 98 5.80 8.40 1.46
CA GLY A 98 6.81 9.44 1.70
C GLY A 98 6.43 10.72 2.46
N PRO A 99 5.20 11.30 2.40
CA PRO A 99 4.93 12.60 3.01
C PRO A 99 5.23 12.68 4.52
N GLU A 100 6.13 13.62 4.89
CA GLU A 100 6.64 13.80 6.25
C GLU A 100 5.49 14.03 7.25
N PHE A 101 5.48 13.26 8.34
CA PHE A 101 4.44 13.23 9.37
C PHE A 101 3.03 12.84 8.91
N VAL A 102 2.83 12.45 7.65
CA VAL A 102 1.57 11.84 7.19
C VAL A 102 1.70 10.33 7.17
N THR A 103 2.59 9.79 6.34
CA THR A 103 2.78 8.34 6.22
C THR A 103 3.96 7.85 7.05
N GLN A 104 5.04 8.62 7.12
CA GLN A 104 6.22 8.27 7.90
C GLN A 104 6.79 9.44 8.71
N CYS A 105 7.57 9.12 9.74
CA CYS A 105 8.51 10.07 10.34
C CYS A 105 9.72 10.29 9.40
N PRO A 106 10.40 11.44 9.48
CA PRO A 106 11.54 11.74 8.61
C PRO A 106 12.76 10.85 8.86
N ILE A 107 13.48 10.56 7.78
CA ILE A 107 14.83 9.99 7.82
C ILE A 107 15.74 11.07 8.39
N ARG A 108 16.21 10.88 9.63
CA ARG A 108 17.13 11.82 10.30
C ARG A 108 18.51 11.80 9.63
N PRO A 109 19.31 12.88 9.73
CA PRO A 109 20.72 12.87 9.31
C PRO A 109 21.48 11.67 9.89
N GLY A 110 22.19 10.94 9.03
CA GLY A 110 22.88 9.70 9.35
C GLY A 110 22.04 8.43 9.23
N GLY A 111 20.71 8.54 9.16
CA GLY A 111 19.78 7.41 9.00
C GLY A 111 19.55 6.99 7.55
N SER A 112 18.83 5.88 7.38
CA SER A 112 18.39 5.36 6.09
C SER A 112 16.98 4.77 6.15
N TYR A 113 16.32 4.66 5.00
CA TYR A 113 15.02 4.01 4.85
C TYR A 113 14.88 3.41 3.45
N THR A 114 14.35 2.20 3.37
CA THR A 114 14.13 1.51 2.09
C THR A 114 12.67 1.64 1.67
N TYR A 115 12.45 2.32 0.56
CA TYR A 115 11.16 2.36 -0.12
C TYR A 115 11.04 1.11 -1.00
N ARG A 116 9.92 0.40 -0.91
CA ARG A 116 9.57 -0.75 -1.75
C ARG A 116 8.08 -0.70 -2.11
N PHE A 117 7.77 -0.81 -3.39
CA PHE A 117 6.40 -0.89 -3.93
C PHE A 117 6.41 -1.39 -5.38
N THR A 118 5.28 -1.93 -5.83
CA THR A 118 5.07 -2.38 -7.21
C THR A 118 4.26 -1.35 -7.99
N ILE A 119 4.65 -1.05 -9.22
CA ILE A 119 3.92 -0.15 -10.11
C ILE A 119 2.87 -0.97 -10.86
N GLN A 120 1.59 -0.60 -10.71
CA GLN A 120 0.47 -1.38 -11.25
C GLN A 120 -0.49 -0.50 -12.04
N GLY A 121 -0.57 -0.74 -13.35
CA GLY A 121 -1.55 -0.12 -14.25
C GLY A 121 -1.32 1.38 -14.48
N GLN A 122 -0.05 1.80 -14.57
CA GLN A 122 0.39 3.17 -14.84
C GLN A 122 1.46 3.14 -15.93
N GLU A 123 1.40 4.04 -16.90
CA GLU A 123 2.35 4.12 -18.03
C GLU A 123 2.52 5.56 -18.52
N GLY A 124 3.76 5.98 -18.75
CA GLY A 124 4.12 7.35 -19.11
C GLY A 124 5.07 7.97 -18.10
N THR A 125 4.97 9.29 -17.89
CA THR A 125 5.87 10.02 -16.98
C THR A 125 5.24 10.30 -15.62
N LEU A 126 5.99 10.00 -14.56
CA LEU A 126 5.86 10.50 -13.19
C LEU A 126 7.18 11.16 -12.75
N TRP A 127 7.29 11.51 -11.48
CA TRP A 127 8.50 12.03 -10.87
C TRP A 127 8.58 11.68 -9.39
N TRP A 128 9.77 11.81 -8.80
CA TRP A 128 9.98 11.64 -7.37
C TRP A 128 10.59 12.91 -6.79
N HIS A 129 10.29 13.22 -5.52
CA HIS A 129 10.83 14.41 -4.86
C HIS A 129 10.90 14.26 -3.35
N ALA A 130 11.70 15.10 -2.68
CA ALA A 130 11.64 15.19 -1.23
C ALA A 130 10.28 15.70 -0.77
N HIS A 131 9.74 15.14 0.31
CA HIS A 131 8.46 15.58 0.87
C HIS A 131 8.61 16.08 2.32
N SER A 132 9.72 16.79 2.57
CA SER A 132 10.07 17.42 3.85
C SER A 132 10.50 18.87 3.62
N SER A 133 9.73 19.83 4.13
CA SER A 133 9.95 21.26 3.90
C SER A 133 10.17 21.59 2.40
N TRP A 134 10.99 22.59 2.07
CA TRP A 134 11.29 23.00 0.70
C TRP A 134 12.46 22.22 0.05
N LEU A 135 12.79 21.01 0.53
CA LEU A 135 13.91 20.24 -0.01
C LEU A 135 13.72 19.86 -1.50
N ARG A 136 12.47 19.74 -1.97
CA ARG A 136 12.20 19.45 -3.39
C ARG A 136 12.58 20.57 -4.36
N ALA A 137 13.09 21.70 -3.89
CA ALA A 137 13.70 22.70 -4.78
C ALA A 137 14.95 22.15 -5.48
N THR A 138 15.61 21.16 -4.86
CA THR A 138 16.86 20.57 -5.38
C THR A 138 16.94 19.05 -5.23
N VAL A 139 16.05 18.43 -4.45
CA VAL A 139 15.93 16.97 -4.26
C VAL A 139 14.70 16.45 -5.00
N TYR A 140 14.84 16.21 -6.31
CA TYR A 140 13.81 15.64 -7.19
C TYR A 140 14.43 15.00 -8.44
N GLY A 141 13.70 14.13 -9.13
CA GLY A 141 14.09 13.52 -10.40
C GLY A 141 12.90 12.86 -11.10
N ALA A 142 13.07 12.42 -12.34
CA ALA A 142 11.99 11.80 -13.12
C ALA A 142 11.78 10.32 -12.76
N LEU A 143 10.56 9.83 -12.95
CA LEU A 143 10.19 8.42 -12.89
C LEU A 143 9.47 8.08 -14.19
N ILE A 144 10.15 7.40 -15.11
CA ILE A 144 9.57 6.98 -16.39
C ILE A 144 9.06 5.55 -16.22
N ILE A 145 7.78 5.36 -16.53
CA ILE A 145 7.14 4.06 -16.53
C ILE A 145 6.85 3.68 -17.98
N HIS A 146 7.65 2.78 -18.52
CA HIS A 146 7.44 2.22 -19.85
C HIS A 146 6.23 1.27 -19.87
N PRO A 147 5.68 0.98 -21.06
CA PRO A 147 4.77 -0.14 -21.23
C PRO A 147 5.35 -1.42 -20.64
N LYS A 148 4.49 -2.32 -20.19
CA LYS A 148 4.90 -3.64 -19.71
C LYS A 148 5.77 -4.33 -20.77
N GLU A 149 6.74 -5.16 -20.35
CA GLU A 149 7.59 -5.88 -21.29
C GLU A 149 6.75 -6.73 -22.26
N GLY A 150 6.98 -6.55 -23.56
CA GLY A 150 6.16 -7.12 -24.66
C GLY A 150 5.12 -6.15 -25.23
N ASP A 151 4.61 -5.20 -24.44
CA ASP A 151 3.64 -4.21 -24.91
C ASP A 151 4.29 -3.05 -25.69
N SER A 152 3.44 -2.26 -26.35
CA SER A 152 3.86 -1.09 -27.15
C SER A 152 3.01 0.13 -26.83
N TYR A 153 3.60 1.31 -26.98
CA TYR A 153 2.87 2.58 -26.87
C TYR A 153 1.64 2.60 -27.79
N PRO A 154 0.53 3.25 -27.38
CA PRO A 154 -0.67 3.40 -28.22
C PRO A 154 -0.50 4.40 -29.39
N PHE A 155 0.75 4.78 -29.68
CA PHE A 155 1.20 5.65 -30.75
C PHE A 155 2.54 5.10 -31.29
N PRO A 156 2.96 5.43 -32.52
CA PRO A 156 4.22 4.94 -33.09
C PRO A 156 5.41 5.20 -32.16
N LYS A 157 6.22 4.16 -31.91
CA LYS A 157 7.35 4.23 -30.97
C LYS A 157 8.27 5.42 -31.32
N PRO A 158 8.48 6.37 -30.40
CA PRO A 158 9.29 7.56 -30.68
C PRO A 158 10.75 7.16 -30.94
N LYS A 159 11.44 7.95 -31.75
CA LYS A 159 12.84 7.68 -32.10
C LYS A 159 13.79 7.94 -30.93
N ARG A 160 13.45 8.92 -30.09
CA ARG A 160 14.13 9.31 -28.86
C ARG A 160 13.11 9.74 -27.82
N GLU A 161 13.49 9.63 -26.55
CA GLU A 161 12.73 10.17 -25.42
C GLU A 161 13.62 11.13 -24.63
N ALA A 162 13.05 12.23 -24.11
CA ALA A 162 13.80 13.20 -23.31
C ALA A 162 12.93 13.75 -22.16
N ALA A 163 13.40 13.57 -20.92
CA ALA A 163 12.80 14.19 -19.75
C ALA A 163 13.19 15.67 -19.64
N LEU A 164 12.19 16.53 -19.43
CA LEU A 164 12.34 17.98 -19.29
C LEU A 164 11.65 18.44 -17.99
N LEU A 165 12.41 18.44 -16.90
CA LEU A 165 11.98 18.84 -15.57
C LEU A 165 12.11 20.35 -15.42
N LEU A 166 10.96 21.03 -15.38
CA LEU A 166 10.86 22.46 -15.09
C LEU A 166 10.99 22.67 -13.58
N GLY A 167 11.87 23.58 -13.15
CA GLY A 167 12.14 23.82 -11.73
C GLY A 167 12.40 25.28 -11.41
N GLU A 168 12.73 25.55 -10.15
CA GLU A 168 13.06 26.88 -9.62
C GLU A 168 14.40 26.84 -8.89
N TRP A 169 15.14 27.94 -8.95
CA TRP A 169 16.43 28.11 -8.27
C TRP A 169 16.39 29.33 -7.34
N TRP A 170 16.99 29.18 -6.16
CA TRP A 170 17.29 30.27 -5.24
C TRP A 170 18.80 30.32 -4.97
N ASN A 171 19.35 31.54 -4.91
CA ASN A 171 20.70 31.80 -4.41
C ASN A 171 20.78 31.72 -2.87
N ALA A 172 19.64 31.74 -2.18
CA ALA A 172 19.53 31.41 -0.76
C ALA A 172 19.20 29.91 -0.59
N ASP A 173 19.50 29.32 0.58
CA ASP A 173 19.01 27.98 0.90
C ASP A 173 17.46 28.01 0.94
N PRO A 174 16.74 27.23 0.10
CA PRO A 174 15.28 27.21 0.08
C PRO A 174 14.65 26.92 1.45
N ILE A 175 15.34 26.15 2.30
CA ILE A 175 14.91 25.87 3.67
C ILE A 175 14.96 27.12 4.56
N ASP A 176 15.95 27.99 4.36
CA ASP A 176 16.02 29.26 5.11
C ASP A 176 15.05 30.32 4.56
N VAL A 177 14.75 30.29 3.26
CA VAL A 177 13.68 31.11 2.64
C VAL A 177 12.32 30.79 3.28
N VAL A 178 11.94 29.51 3.36
CA VAL A 178 10.66 29.14 3.99
C VAL A 178 10.67 29.38 5.51
N ARG A 179 11.78 29.09 6.22
CA ARG A 179 11.91 29.42 7.65
C ARG A 179 11.76 30.91 7.92
N GLN A 180 12.30 31.78 7.06
CA GLN A 180 12.11 33.22 7.17
C GLN A 180 10.62 33.57 7.02
N ALA A 181 9.95 33.09 5.97
CA ALA A 181 8.52 33.31 5.76
C ALA A 181 7.66 32.81 6.94
N THR A 182 7.92 31.61 7.45
CA THR A 182 7.24 31.05 8.63
C THR A 182 7.49 31.89 9.89
N ARG A 183 8.68 32.45 10.10
CA ARG A 183 8.97 33.33 11.24
C ARG A 183 8.24 34.67 11.15
N THR A 184 8.36 35.34 10.00
CA THR A 184 7.82 36.69 9.78
C THR A 184 6.32 36.73 9.47
N GLY A 185 5.73 35.61 9.05
CA GLY A 185 4.35 35.54 8.57
C GLY A 185 4.12 36.20 7.19
N ALA A 186 5.19 36.60 6.49
CA ALA A 186 5.11 37.13 5.14
C ALA A 186 5.10 36.01 4.08
N ALA A 187 4.91 36.41 2.82
CA ALA A 187 5.23 35.55 1.68
C ALA A 187 6.75 35.28 1.62
N PRO A 188 7.17 34.08 1.16
CA PRO A 188 8.58 33.81 0.88
C PRO A 188 9.10 34.65 -0.29
N ASN A 189 10.42 34.80 -0.37
CA ASN A 189 11.06 35.42 -1.53
C ASN A 189 10.84 34.55 -2.78
N VAL A 190 10.55 35.20 -3.91
CA VAL A 190 10.48 34.56 -5.22
C VAL A 190 11.84 33.94 -5.60
N SER A 191 11.81 33.02 -6.56
CA SER A 191 12.99 32.39 -7.15
C SER A 191 13.89 33.41 -7.86
N ASP A 192 15.19 33.12 -7.91
CA ASP A 192 16.18 33.89 -8.68
C ASP A 192 16.18 33.50 -10.17
N ALA A 193 15.67 32.30 -10.49
CA ALA A 193 15.48 31.80 -11.85
C ALA A 193 14.53 30.58 -11.92
N TYR A 194 13.75 30.49 -12.99
CA TYR A 194 13.27 29.20 -13.50
C TYR A 194 14.39 28.39 -14.15
N THR A 195 14.21 27.07 -14.21
CA THR A 195 15.17 26.13 -14.82
C THR A 195 14.50 25.04 -15.67
N ILE A 196 15.23 24.50 -16.63
CA ILE A 196 14.91 23.24 -17.35
C ILE A 196 16.06 22.26 -17.09
N ASN A 197 15.74 21.06 -16.60
CA ASN A 197 16.70 20.09 -16.06
C ASN A 197 17.75 20.77 -15.14
N GLY A 198 17.26 21.64 -14.25
CA GLY A 198 18.07 22.37 -13.28
C GLY A 198 18.99 23.44 -13.87
N GLN A 199 18.93 23.77 -15.16
CA GLN A 199 19.71 24.86 -15.79
C GLN A 199 18.82 26.06 -16.16
N PRO A 200 19.22 27.31 -15.86
CA PRO A 200 18.41 28.49 -16.18
C PRO A 200 18.26 28.79 -17.68
N GLY A 201 19.31 28.52 -18.48
CA GLY A 201 19.32 28.78 -19.92
C GLY A 201 19.97 30.11 -20.34
N ASP A 202 20.02 30.33 -21.65
CA ASP A 202 20.76 31.42 -22.32
C ASP A 202 20.33 32.85 -21.93
N LEU A 203 19.14 33.01 -21.33
CA LEU A 203 18.60 34.32 -20.92
C LEU A 203 19.13 34.81 -19.56
N TYR A 204 19.94 34.01 -18.85
CA TYR A 204 20.50 34.36 -17.55
C TYR A 204 22.02 34.51 -17.57
N ASN A 205 22.52 35.38 -16.70
CA ASN A 205 23.96 35.58 -16.49
C ASN A 205 24.65 34.30 -16.03
N CYS A 206 25.78 33.98 -16.66
CA CYS A 206 26.59 32.78 -16.38
C CYS A 206 25.84 31.43 -16.51
N SER A 207 24.90 31.31 -17.45
CA SER A 207 24.13 30.07 -17.67
C SER A 207 24.20 29.52 -19.11
N SER A 208 24.59 30.32 -20.11
CA SER A 208 24.52 29.93 -21.53
C SER A 208 25.48 28.82 -21.98
N THR A 209 26.55 28.55 -21.22
CA THR A 209 27.47 27.44 -21.53
C THR A 209 26.90 26.07 -21.21
N ASP A 210 25.96 26.03 -20.26
CA ASP A 210 25.45 24.79 -19.67
C ASP A 210 23.96 24.58 -20.02
N THR A 211 23.40 25.41 -20.90
CA THR A 211 22.03 25.32 -21.41
C THR A 211 21.78 23.94 -22.02
N ILE A 212 20.68 23.31 -21.60
CA ILE A 212 20.31 21.96 -22.04
C ILE A 212 20.05 21.92 -23.54
N ILE A 213 20.65 20.94 -24.23
CA ILE A 213 20.45 20.69 -25.66
C ILE A 213 19.73 19.34 -25.82
N VAL A 214 18.62 19.34 -26.58
CA VAL A 214 17.87 18.16 -27.01
C VAL A 214 18.13 17.98 -28.51
N PRO A 215 19.03 17.06 -28.90
CA PRO A 215 19.43 16.90 -30.30
C PRO A 215 18.41 16.06 -31.08
N VAL A 216 18.05 16.51 -32.28
CA VAL A 216 17.08 15.85 -33.17
C VAL A 216 17.60 15.66 -34.59
N ASP A 217 17.15 14.59 -35.25
CA ASP A 217 17.37 14.32 -36.67
C ASP A 217 16.16 14.80 -37.50
N SER A 218 16.42 15.40 -38.66
CA SER A 218 15.37 16.03 -39.49
C SER A 218 14.28 15.03 -39.90
N GLY A 219 13.02 15.36 -39.65
CA GLY A 219 11.85 14.53 -39.93
C GLY A 219 11.57 13.40 -38.92
N GLU A 220 12.40 13.21 -37.89
CA GLU A 220 12.11 12.22 -36.85
C GLU A 220 11.02 12.72 -35.88
N THR A 221 10.27 11.79 -35.26
CA THR A 221 9.35 12.09 -34.16
C THR A 221 9.92 11.58 -32.84
N ASN A 222 9.99 12.47 -31.86
CA ASN A 222 10.52 12.23 -30.52
C ASN A 222 9.45 12.47 -29.45
N LEU A 223 9.65 11.89 -28.27
CA LEU A 223 8.78 12.08 -27.10
C LEU A 223 9.46 12.99 -26.08
N LEU A 224 8.88 14.14 -25.81
CA LEU A 224 9.29 15.00 -24.70
C LEU A 224 8.40 14.71 -23.49
N ARG A 225 9.04 14.36 -22.38
CA ARG A 225 8.43 14.01 -21.09
C ARG A 225 8.55 15.21 -20.16
N VAL A 226 7.57 16.11 -20.20
CA VAL A 226 7.63 17.40 -19.49
C VAL A 226 7.08 17.22 -18.07
N VAL A 227 7.83 17.66 -17.06
CA VAL A 227 7.46 17.57 -15.64
C VAL A 227 7.53 18.96 -15.03
N ASN A 228 6.47 19.44 -14.37
CA ASN A 228 6.58 20.65 -13.55
C ASN A 228 6.94 20.32 -12.10
N SER A 229 8.25 20.33 -11.82
CA SER A 229 8.85 20.17 -10.49
C SER A 229 9.05 21.50 -9.74
N ALA A 230 8.60 22.65 -10.27
CA ALA A 230 8.68 23.95 -9.60
C ALA A 230 7.97 23.94 -8.23
N LEU A 231 8.38 24.80 -7.30
CA LEU A 231 7.82 24.84 -5.95
C LEU A 231 6.49 25.58 -5.92
N ASN A 232 6.46 26.77 -6.51
CA ASN A 232 5.40 27.75 -6.29
C ASN A 232 4.83 28.34 -7.60
N GLN A 233 5.13 27.74 -8.76
CA GLN A 233 4.75 28.32 -10.05
C GLN A 233 4.14 27.34 -11.07
N GLN A 234 2.98 27.71 -11.61
CA GLN A 234 2.41 27.12 -12.84
C GLN A 234 3.13 27.69 -14.07
N LEU A 235 3.51 26.86 -15.04
CA LEU A 235 4.37 27.27 -16.15
C LEU A 235 3.70 27.01 -17.50
N PHE A 236 3.72 28.02 -18.37
CA PHE A 236 3.57 27.83 -19.80
C PHE A 236 4.87 27.27 -20.38
N PHE A 237 4.76 26.29 -21.27
CA PHE A 237 5.89 25.66 -21.97
C PHE A 237 5.64 25.67 -23.49
N LYS A 238 6.64 26.07 -24.27
CA LYS A 238 6.59 26.09 -25.75
C LYS A 238 7.92 25.66 -26.36
N VAL A 239 7.86 25.16 -27.59
CA VAL A 239 9.04 24.95 -28.45
C VAL A 239 8.87 25.82 -29.70
N ALA A 240 9.88 26.61 -30.06
CA ALA A 240 9.79 27.56 -31.17
C ALA A 240 9.44 26.86 -32.49
N ASN A 241 8.43 27.36 -33.19
CA ASN A 241 7.88 26.88 -34.45
C ASN A 241 7.35 25.42 -34.49
N HIS A 242 7.49 24.64 -33.43
CA HIS A 242 7.05 23.25 -33.39
C HIS A 242 5.65 23.12 -32.77
N LYS A 243 4.87 22.16 -33.27
CA LYS A 243 3.63 21.72 -32.63
C LYS A 243 3.91 20.55 -31.68
N LEU A 244 3.13 20.47 -30.62
CA LEU A 244 3.22 19.46 -29.57
C LEU A 244 1.94 18.62 -29.60
N THR A 245 2.05 17.33 -29.88
CA THR A 245 0.91 16.41 -29.83
C THR A 245 0.92 15.70 -28.49
N VAL A 246 0.02 16.09 -27.60
CA VAL A 246 -0.12 15.51 -26.26
C VAL A 246 -0.66 14.09 -26.38
N VAL A 247 0.01 13.13 -25.73
CA VAL A 247 -0.34 11.70 -25.78
C VAL A 247 -0.51 11.06 -24.39
N GLY A 248 0.02 11.69 -23.34
CA GLY A 248 -0.21 11.28 -21.95
C GLY A 248 -0.08 12.43 -20.95
N ALA A 249 -0.61 12.22 -19.74
CA ALA A 249 -0.44 13.07 -18.57
C ALA A 249 -0.55 12.21 -17.31
N ASP A 250 0.26 12.47 -16.29
CA ASP A 250 0.26 11.81 -14.98
C ASP A 250 0.23 10.26 -15.07
N ALA A 251 1.16 9.71 -15.88
CA ALA A 251 1.26 8.30 -16.27
C ALA A 251 -0.07 7.63 -16.67
N SER A 252 -0.89 8.38 -17.40
CA SER A 252 -2.09 7.91 -18.09
C SER A 252 -2.12 8.45 -19.52
N TYR A 253 -2.38 7.58 -20.50
CA TYR A 253 -2.60 8.03 -21.88
C TYR A 253 -3.85 8.90 -22.00
N VAL A 254 -3.84 9.85 -22.94
CA VAL A 254 -4.96 10.73 -23.25
C VAL A 254 -5.39 10.58 -24.70
N LYS A 255 -6.61 10.99 -25.05
CA LYS A 255 -7.02 11.13 -26.46
C LYS A 255 -6.09 12.16 -27.12
N PRO A 256 -5.30 11.82 -28.15
CA PRO A 256 -4.28 12.73 -28.64
C PRO A 256 -4.85 14.05 -29.17
N PHE A 257 -4.22 15.15 -28.81
CA PHE A 257 -4.55 16.49 -29.31
C PHE A 257 -3.29 17.33 -29.52
N THR A 258 -3.31 18.19 -30.55
CA THR A 258 -2.15 18.99 -30.94
C THR A 258 -2.31 20.45 -30.50
N THR A 259 -1.28 20.99 -29.85
CA THR A 259 -1.20 22.37 -29.37
C THR A 259 0.14 23.02 -29.77
N SER A 260 0.30 24.32 -29.54
CA SER A 260 1.60 25.02 -29.60
C SER A 260 2.17 25.36 -28.22
N VAL A 261 1.38 25.13 -27.15
CA VAL A 261 1.71 25.50 -25.78
C VAL A 261 1.11 24.49 -24.80
N LEU A 262 1.88 24.14 -23.78
CA LEU A 262 1.42 23.40 -22.61
C LEU A 262 1.25 24.38 -21.44
N MET A 263 0.34 24.08 -20.52
CA MET A 263 0.23 24.75 -19.22
C MET A 263 0.25 23.67 -18.14
N LEU A 264 1.30 23.66 -17.31
CA LEU A 264 1.47 22.67 -16.25
C LEU A 264 1.50 23.35 -14.88
N GLY A 265 0.66 22.92 -13.96
CA GLY A 265 0.82 23.20 -12.54
C GLY A 265 1.90 22.31 -11.90
N PRO A 266 2.54 22.72 -10.80
CA PRO A 266 3.43 21.87 -10.03
C PRO A 266 2.79 20.52 -9.69
N GLY A 267 3.56 19.44 -9.78
CA GLY A 267 3.05 18.06 -9.67
C GLY A 267 2.79 17.41 -11.03
N GLN A 268 2.25 18.16 -12.00
CA GLN A 268 1.78 17.58 -13.25
C GLN A 268 2.91 17.19 -14.20
N THR A 269 2.68 16.11 -14.94
CA THR A 269 3.50 15.66 -16.07
C THR A 269 2.69 15.70 -17.37
N THR A 270 3.38 15.83 -18.50
CA THR A 270 2.74 15.79 -19.82
C THR A 270 3.70 15.21 -20.85
N ASP A 271 3.27 14.13 -21.49
CA ASP A 271 3.99 13.41 -22.53
C ASP A 271 3.55 13.93 -23.91
N VAL A 272 4.48 14.50 -24.67
CA VAL A 272 4.20 15.13 -25.97
C VAL A 272 5.10 14.61 -27.08
N LEU A 273 4.50 14.20 -28.19
CA LEU A 273 5.20 13.92 -29.43
C LEU A 273 5.51 15.23 -30.16
N ILE A 274 6.77 15.36 -30.58
CA ILE A 274 7.28 16.46 -31.40
C ILE A 274 7.94 15.87 -32.65
N THR A 275 7.58 16.37 -33.83
CA THR A 275 8.22 16.01 -35.10
C THR A 275 9.18 17.11 -35.49
N ALA A 276 10.41 16.75 -35.86
CA ALA A 276 11.44 17.67 -36.31
C ALA A 276 11.20 18.12 -37.77
N ASP A 277 10.09 18.81 -38.02
CA ASP A 277 9.57 19.19 -39.34
C ASP A 277 10.05 20.58 -39.85
N GLN A 278 10.64 21.39 -38.98
CA GLN A 278 11.21 22.70 -39.30
C GLN A 278 12.56 22.60 -40.07
N PRO A 279 12.99 23.69 -40.76
CA PRO A 279 14.32 23.75 -41.38
C PRO A 279 15.46 23.50 -40.37
N PRO A 280 16.57 22.81 -40.75
CA PRO A 280 17.66 22.52 -39.84
C PRO A 280 18.30 23.75 -39.19
N ALA A 281 17.98 23.98 -37.92
CA ALA A 281 18.44 25.11 -37.12
C ALA A 281 18.38 24.79 -35.61
N ARG A 282 18.52 25.82 -34.77
CA ARG A 282 18.38 25.75 -33.31
C ARG A 282 17.09 26.45 -32.90
N TYR A 283 16.29 25.82 -32.06
CA TYR A 283 14.97 26.32 -31.63
C TYR A 283 14.92 26.32 -30.10
N TYR A 284 14.53 27.42 -29.47
CA TYR A 284 14.35 27.43 -28.02
C TYR A 284 13.12 26.61 -27.63
N ILE A 285 13.35 25.71 -26.68
CA ILE A 285 12.37 25.23 -25.71
C ILE A 285 12.35 26.29 -24.61
N ALA A 286 11.18 26.85 -24.28
CA ALA A 286 11.07 27.95 -23.32
C ALA A 286 9.92 27.72 -22.33
N ALA A 287 10.14 28.09 -21.07
CA ALA A 287 9.10 28.07 -20.04
C ALA A 287 9.04 29.39 -19.24
N ARG A 288 7.82 29.81 -18.88
CA ARG A 288 7.52 31.07 -18.18
C ARG A 288 6.30 30.93 -17.27
N ALA A 289 6.27 31.68 -16.17
CA ALA A 289 5.13 31.78 -15.26
C ALA A 289 3.78 32.04 -15.95
N TYR A 290 2.77 31.28 -15.54
CA TYR A 290 1.36 31.66 -15.56
C TYR A 290 0.93 32.13 -14.15
N ALA A 291 0.70 33.43 -13.98
CA ALA A 291 0.35 34.07 -12.73
C ALA A 291 -0.85 35.03 -12.93
N SER A 292 -2.03 34.62 -12.47
CA SER A 292 -3.28 35.41 -12.57
C SER A 292 -3.63 36.18 -11.30
N ALA A 293 -2.93 35.94 -10.18
CA ALA A 293 -3.17 36.61 -8.90
C ALA A 293 -2.71 38.09 -8.94
N GLN A 294 -3.62 39.00 -8.60
CA GLN A 294 -3.30 40.44 -8.56
C GLN A 294 -2.44 40.79 -7.34
N GLY A 295 -1.37 41.55 -7.55
CA GLY A 295 -0.51 42.06 -6.47
C GLY A 295 0.39 41.03 -5.78
N ALA A 296 0.34 39.76 -6.19
CA ALA A 296 1.28 38.73 -5.73
C ALA A 296 2.60 38.82 -6.51
N PRO A 297 3.77 38.88 -5.86
CA PRO A 297 5.05 38.80 -6.55
C PRO A 297 5.32 37.38 -7.05
N PHE A 298 5.91 37.28 -8.23
CA PHE A 298 6.35 36.02 -8.86
C PHE A 298 7.63 36.31 -9.67
N ASP A 299 8.42 35.27 -9.97
CA ASP A 299 9.52 35.41 -10.92
C ASP A 299 8.94 35.59 -12.34
N ASN A 300 9.27 36.70 -13.00
CA ASN A 300 8.73 37.06 -14.32
C ASN A 300 9.77 36.91 -15.45
N THR A 301 10.81 36.12 -15.21
CA THR A 301 11.81 35.74 -16.22
C THR A 301 11.31 34.62 -17.14
N THR A 302 12.20 34.03 -17.94
CA THR A 302 11.89 32.91 -18.84
C THR A 302 13.12 32.01 -18.91
N THR A 303 12.94 30.72 -18.65
CA THR A 303 14.00 29.71 -18.77
C THR A 303 14.02 29.10 -20.16
N THR A 304 15.21 28.72 -20.63
CA THR A 304 15.40 28.16 -21.97
C THR A 304 16.26 26.90 -21.99
N ALA A 305 15.92 26.01 -22.90
CA ALA A 305 16.71 24.89 -23.41
C ALA A 305 16.65 24.93 -24.95
N ILE A 306 17.43 24.11 -25.65
CA ILE A 306 17.59 24.21 -27.10
C ILE A 306 17.24 22.87 -27.75
N LEU A 307 16.24 22.85 -28.61
CA LEU A 307 16.03 21.79 -29.59
C LEU A 307 16.98 22.04 -30.77
N GLU A 308 17.90 21.11 -31.02
CA GLU A 308 18.99 21.30 -31.98
C GLU A 308 18.96 20.25 -33.08
N TYR A 309 18.79 20.70 -34.33
CA TYR A 309 18.89 19.83 -35.49
C TYR A 309 20.35 19.47 -35.73
N LYS A 310 20.70 18.18 -35.74
CA LYS A 310 22.08 17.76 -36.00
C LYS A 310 22.58 18.09 -37.41
N SER A 311 21.65 18.28 -38.35
CA SER A 311 21.90 18.75 -39.71
C SER A 311 21.93 20.28 -39.85
N ALA A 312 21.85 21.03 -38.74
CA ALA A 312 21.96 22.49 -38.79
C ALA A 312 23.34 22.91 -39.36
N PRO A 313 23.41 23.95 -40.21
CA PRO A 313 24.67 24.40 -40.77
C PRO A 313 25.69 24.77 -39.68
N CYS A 314 26.95 24.36 -39.85
CA CYS A 314 28.04 24.86 -39.02
C CYS A 314 28.11 26.40 -39.14
N PRO A 315 28.24 27.15 -38.02
CA PRO A 315 28.40 28.60 -38.11
C PRO A 315 29.65 28.97 -38.92
N ALA A 316 29.54 29.98 -39.77
CA ALA A 316 30.73 30.62 -40.35
C ALA A 316 31.63 31.13 -39.21
N LYS A 317 32.97 31.07 -39.36
CA LYS A 317 33.93 31.47 -38.31
C LYS A 317 33.58 32.86 -37.73
N GLY A 318 33.18 32.89 -36.45
CA GLY A 318 32.82 34.12 -35.73
C GLY A 318 31.31 34.44 -35.66
N ALA A 319 30.44 33.70 -36.36
CA ALA A 319 29.00 33.86 -36.26
C ALA A 319 28.40 32.99 -35.14
N THR A 320 27.54 33.55 -34.29
CA THR A 320 26.74 32.79 -33.32
C THR A 320 25.37 32.47 -33.91
N ILE A 321 25.04 31.19 -34.13
CA ILE A 321 23.66 30.78 -34.49
C ILE A 321 22.79 30.91 -33.24
N LYS A 322 22.07 32.03 -33.13
CA LYS A 322 21.08 32.27 -32.07
C LYS A 322 19.87 31.37 -32.30
N PRO A 323 19.41 30.60 -31.30
CA PRO A 323 18.18 29.82 -31.44
C PRO A 323 16.95 30.70 -31.63
N VAL A 324 15.97 30.21 -32.38
CA VAL A 324 14.68 30.90 -32.59
C VAL A 324 13.87 30.89 -31.30
N MET A 325 13.36 32.04 -30.85
CA MET A 325 12.54 32.16 -29.64
C MET A 325 11.04 32.00 -29.94
N PRO A 326 10.27 31.24 -29.15
CA PRO A 326 8.81 31.20 -29.31
C PRO A 326 8.16 32.49 -28.80
N THR A 327 7.08 32.94 -29.43
CA THR A 327 6.16 33.91 -28.82
C THR A 327 5.44 33.24 -27.66
N MET A 328 5.83 33.60 -26.43
CA MET A 328 5.21 33.12 -25.20
C MET A 328 3.87 33.84 -24.94
N PRO A 329 2.88 33.17 -24.28
CA PRO A 329 1.67 33.85 -23.80
C PRO A 329 2.01 34.95 -22.81
N ALA A 330 1.07 35.86 -22.57
CA ALA A 330 1.14 36.75 -21.43
C ALA A 330 1.06 35.93 -20.14
N PHE A 331 1.77 36.32 -19.09
CA PHE A 331 1.80 35.58 -17.82
C PHE A 331 0.41 35.46 -17.18
N ASN A 332 -0.53 36.36 -17.50
CA ASN A 332 -1.90 36.37 -17.00
C ASN A 332 -2.94 35.86 -18.04
N ASP A 333 -2.51 35.13 -19.07
CA ASP A 333 -3.41 34.60 -20.11
C ASP A 333 -4.21 33.36 -19.64
N THR A 334 -5.25 33.63 -18.83
CA THR A 334 -6.20 32.63 -18.35
C THR A 334 -6.92 31.89 -19.48
N ALA A 335 -7.12 32.54 -20.64
CA ALA A 335 -7.83 31.94 -21.77
C ALA A 335 -7.01 30.80 -22.39
N THR A 336 -5.71 31.02 -22.63
CA THR A 336 -4.79 29.98 -23.09
C THR A 336 -4.64 28.86 -22.05
N ALA A 337 -4.52 29.19 -20.76
CA ALA A 337 -4.43 28.19 -19.69
C ALA A 337 -5.69 27.29 -19.61
N THR A 338 -6.88 27.90 -19.69
CA THR A 338 -8.17 27.17 -19.69
C THR A 338 -8.31 26.31 -20.96
N SER A 339 -7.97 26.85 -22.13
CA SER A 339 -8.09 26.13 -23.41
C SER A 339 -7.23 24.87 -23.44
N PHE A 340 -6.00 24.92 -22.90
CA PHE A 340 -5.16 23.73 -22.74
C PHE A 340 -5.80 22.72 -21.77
N THR A 341 -6.16 23.18 -20.56
CA THR A 341 -6.69 22.32 -19.50
C THR A 341 -7.98 21.59 -19.90
N THR A 342 -8.87 22.26 -20.63
CA THR A 342 -10.15 21.68 -21.10
C THR A 342 -10.02 20.71 -22.29
N SER A 343 -8.81 20.55 -22.85
CA SER A 343 -8.55 19.64 -23.97
C SER A 343 -8.36 18.18 -23.54
N PHE A 344 -8.00 17.93 -22.27
CA PHE A 344 -7.75 16.58 -21.75
C PHE A 344 -9.00 15.70 -21.75
N ARG A 345 -8.87 14.49 -22.30
CA ARG A 345 -9.90 13.45 -22.34
C ARG A 345 -9.23 12.07 -22.31
N SER A 346 -9.87 11.09 -21.69
CA SER A 346 -9.43 9.68 -21.78
C SER A 346 -9.44 9.20 -23.25
N PRO A 347 -8.52 8.32 -23.67
CA PRO A 347 -8.40 7.85 -25.06
C PRO A 347 -9.57 6.94 -25.47
N ARG A 348 -10.25 6.34 -24.49
CA ARG A 348 -11.44 5.50 -24.63
C ARG A 348 -12.45 5.91 -23.56
N GLN A 349 -13.71 5.50 -23.71
CA GLN A 349 -14.70 5.67 -22.65
C GLN A 349 -14.33 4.77 -21.45
N VAL A 350 -14.12 5.39 -20.30
CA VAL A 350 -13.79 4.70 -19.03
C VAL A 350 -15.01 4.68 -18.11
N PRO A 351 -15.18 3.64 -17.26
CA PRO A 351 -16.22 3.62 -16.25
C PRO A 351 -15.92 4.65 -15.16
N VAL A 352 -16.62 5.77 -15.19
CA VAL A 352 -16.57 6.79 -14.13
C VAL A 352 -17.69 6.46 -13.12
N PRO A 353 -17.43 6.45 -11.80
CA PRO A 353 -18.47 6.26 -10.79
C PRO A 353 -19.65 7.23 -10.99
N THR A 354 -20.86 6.69 -11.12
CA THR A 354 -22.10 7.45 -11.31
C THR A 354 -22.96 7.47 -10.05
N ASN A 355 -23.03 6.35 -9.35
CA ASN A 355 -23.49 6.29 -7.96
C ASN A 355 -22.39 6.89 -7.07
N ILE A 356 -22.78 7.72 -6.10
CA ILE A 356 -21.88 8.49 -5.24
C ILE A 356 -22.33 8.34 -3.78
N ASP A 357 -21.47 7.76 -2.95
CA ASP A 357 -21.70 7.60 -1.51
C ASP A 357 -21.38 8.88 -0.73
N HIS A 358 -20.28 9.55 -1.09
CA HIS A 358 -19.84 10.80 -0.48
C HIS A 358 -19.79 11.93 -1.49
N ASN A 359 -20.60 12.97 -1.29
CA ASN A 359 -20.57 14.20 -2.08
C ASN A 359 -19.97 15.35 -1.24
N LEU A 360 -18.72 15.68 -1.53
CA LEU A 360 -17.88 16.60 -0.77
C LEU A 360 -17.74 17.94 -1.50
N PHE A 361 -17.85 19.05 -0.77
CA PHE A 361 -17.65 20.39 -1.29
C PHE A 361 -16.55 21.07 -0.48
N PHE A 362 -15.37 21.26 -1.07
CA PHE A 362 -14.17 21.75 -0.38
C PHE A 362 -13.85 23.17 -0.86
N THR A 363 -14.20 24.17 -0.06
CA THR A 363 -13.65 25.52 -0.24
C THR A 363 -12.15 25.48 0.01
N VAL A 364 -11.37 25.98 -0.95
CA VAL A 364 -9.92 26.12 -0.86
C VAL A 364 -9.59 27.62 -0.91
N GLY A 365 -8.72 28.09 -0.04
CA GLY A 365 -8.47 29.53 0.05
C GLY A 365 -7.23 29.90 0.86
N LEU A 366 -6.71 31.08 0.53
CA LEU A 366 -5.71 31.79 1.32
C LEU A 366 -6.41 32.70 2.35
N GLY A 367 -5.74 32.97 3.46
CA GLY A 367 -6.25 33.79 4.55
C GLY A 367 -5.15 34.59 5.24
N LEU A 368 -5.55 35.41 6.21
CA LEU A 368 -4.67 36.27 7.00
C LEU A 368 -5.02 36.17 8.49
N ASN A 369 -4.22 35.42 9.22
CA ASN A 369 -4.32 35.32 10.68
C ASN A 369 -3.83 36.61 11.35
N ASN A 370 -4.55 37.04 12.40
CA ASN A 370 -4.10 38.15 13.22
C ASN A 370 -2.74 37.84 13.86
N CYS A 371 -1.94 38.88 14.05
CA CYS A 371 -0.69 38.78 14.80
C CYS A 371 -0.97 38.31 16.24
N PRO A 372 -0.24 37.32 16.80
CA PRO A 372 -0.42 36.91 18.18
C PRO A 372 -0.22 38.09 19.15
N PRO A 373 -1.01 38.19 20.24
CA PRO A 373 -0.84 39.25 21.24
C PRO A 373 0.60 39.30 21.78
N GLY A 374 1.21 40.49 21.80
CA GLY A 374 2.59 40.68 22.25
C GLY A 374 3.69 40.29 21.24
N ALA A 375 3.34 39.76 20.07
CA ALA A 375 4.34 39.45 19.04
C ALA A 375 4.96 40.72 18.43
N SER A 376 6.25 40.64 18.09
CA SER A 376 7.00 41.75 17.50
C SER A 376 6.47 42.15 16.11
N ARG A 377 6.65 43.42 15.70
CA ARG A 377 6.34 43.85 14.32
C ARG A 377 7.13 43.03 13.28
N SER A 378 8.38 42.66 13.59
CA SER A 378 9.22 41.79 12.77
C SER A 378 8.65 40.38 12.56
N SER A 379 7.75 39.91 13.43
CA SER A 379 7.08 38.60 13.30
C SER A 379 5.70 38.67 12.62
N CYS A 380 5.24 39.83 12.14
CA CYS A 380 3.92 39.97 11.51
C CYS A 380 4.02 40.90 10.29
N GLN A 381 4.75 40.43 9.28
CA GLN A 381 5.07 41.14 8.03
C GLN A 381 4.10 40.81 6.89
N GLY A 382 3.02 40.07 7.15
CA GLY A 382 1.90 39.92 6.22
C GLY A 382 1.08 41.23 6.09
N PRO A 383 0.21 41.34 5.08
CA PRO A 383 -0.59 42.54 4.81
C PRO A 383 -1.31 43.08 6.05
N ASN A 384 -1.26 44.40 6.28
CA ASN A 384 -1.87 45.05 7.45
C ASN A 384 -1.44 44.46 8.82
N GLY A 385 -0.18 44.03 8.95
CA GLY A 385 0.38 43.52 10.20
C GLY A 385 -0.14 42.12 10.58
N THR A 386 -0.47 41.29 9.59
CA THR A 386 -1.00 39.92 9.79
C THR A 386 0.06 38.86 9.48
N ARG A 387 -0.37 37.59 9.46
CA ARG A 387 0.43 36.44 9.03
C ARG A 387 -0.37 35.66 7.98
N PHE A 388 0.24 35.31 6.86
CA PHE A 388 -0.41 34.45 5.85
C PHE A 388 -0.76 33.07 6.43
N THR A 389 -1.86 32.52 5.93
CA THR A 389 -2.37 31.18 6.24
C THR A 389 -3.19 30.68 5.04
N ALA A 390 -3.56 29.42 5.04
CA ALA A 390 -4.43 28.82 4.04
C ALA A 390 -5.25 27.68 4.67
N SER A 391 -6.31 27.25 4.00
CA SER A 391 -7.23 26.24 4.55
C SER A 391 -8.09 25.54 3.51
N MET A 392 -8.48 24.31 3.84
CA MET A 392 -9.59 23.61 3.21
C MET A 392 -10.80 23.60 4.16
N ASN A 393 -11.98 24.02 3.71
CA ASN A 393 -13.21 24.15 4.53
C ASN A 393 -13.00 24.84 5.90
N ASN A 394 -12.26 25.95 5.90
CA ASN A 394 -11.91 26.75 7.08
C ASN A 394 -11.03 26.02 8.12
N VAL A 395 -10.45 24.86 7.77
CA VAL A 395 -9.44 24.16 8.56
C VAL A 395 -8.06 24.41 7.95
N SER A 396 -7.17 25.05 8.72
CA SER A 396 -5.76 25.20 8.35
C SER A 396 -4.99 24.00 8.89
N PHE A 397 -4.46 23.17 7.99
CA PHE A 397 -3.87 21.89 8.37
C PHE A 397 -2.57 22.06 9.16
N VAL A 398 -2.48 21.36 10.29
CA VAL A 398 -1.28 21.31 11.12
C VAL A 398 -0.69 19.90 11.05
N LEU A 399 0.56 19.78 10.61
CA LEU A 399 1.29 18.51 10.65
C LEU A 399 1.56 18.11 12.11
N PRO A 400 1.39 16.82 12.48
CA PRO A 400 1.77 16.34 13.81
C PRO A 400 3.30 16.30 13.95
N SER A 401 3.82 16.31 15.19
CA SER A 401 5.27 16.43 15.46
C SER A 401 5.96 15.15 15.95
N ASN A 402 5.19 14.19 16.49
CA ASN A 402 5.74 13.04 17.23
C ASN A 402 5.53 11.70 16.53
N PHE A 403 4.45 11.58 15.74
CA PHE A 403 4.02 10.36 15.05
C PHE A 403 3.48 10.75 13.67
N SER A 404 3.64 9.88 12.68
CA SER A 404 2.92 10.06 11.42
C SER A 404 1.42 9.78 11.60
N LEU A 405 0.57 10.36 10.75
CA LEU A 405 -0.87 10.08 10.77
C LEU A 405 -1.19 8.61 10.52
N LEU A 406 -0.46 7.95 9.62
CA LEU A 406 -0.55 6.51 9.36
C LEU A 406 -0.14 5.70 10.59
N GLN A 407 0.98 6.04 11.24
CA GLN A 407 1.39 5.39 12.49
C GLN A 407 0.35 5.59 13.59
N ALA A 408 -0.15 6.81 13.76
CA ALA A 408 -1.16 7.13 14.76
C ALA A 408 -2.49 6.40 14.50
N HIS A 409 -2.87 6.22 13.24
CA HIS A 409 -4.02 5.41 12.85
C HIS A 409 -3.80 3.93 13.17
N GLN A 410 -2.71 3.33 12.69
CA GLN A 410 -2.39 1.91 12.86
C GLN A 410 -2.18 1.52 14.33
N GLN A 411 -1.52 2.37 15.12
CA GLN A 411 -1.20 2.12 16.53
C GLN A 411 -2.26 2.68 17.49
N GLY A 412 -3.37 3.24 16.98
CA GLY A 412 -4.48 3.77 17.78
C GLY A 412 -4.11 4.94 18.70
N ILE A 413 -3.12 5.76 18.32
CA ILE A 413 -2.56 6.81 19.19
C ILE A 413 -3.54 7.98 19.33
N PRO A 414 -4.07 8.26 20.54
CA PRO A 414 -5.04 9.33 20.73
C PRO A 414 -4.38 10.72 20.63
N GLY A 415 -5.17 11.71 20.19
CA GLY A 415 -4.78 13.13 20.22
C GLY A 415 -3.85 13.59 19.08
N VAL A 416 -3.46 12.71 18.15
CA VAL A 416 -2.64 13.10 16.97
C VAL A 416 -3.50 13.76 15.89
N PHE A 417 -4.72 13.28 15.66
CA PHE A 417 -5.66 13.82 14.69
C PHE A 417 -7.12 13.52 15.08
N THR A 418 -8.07 14.16 14.40
CA THR A 418 -9.50 13.87 14.53
C THR A 418 -10.13 13.48 13.18
N ARG A 419 -11.14 12.61 13.18
CA ARG A 419 -11.81 12.07 11.97
C ARG A 419 -13.04 12.89 11.54
N ASP A 420 -13.00 14.20 11.77
CA ASP A 420 -14.13 15.13 11.62
C ASP A 420 -13.81 16.28 10.65
N PHE A 421 -12.97 16.03 9.63
CA PHE A 421 -12.81 17.01 8.56
C PHE A 421 -14.19 17.26 7.91
N PRO A 422 -14.62 18.52 7.76
CA PRO A 422 -16.00 18.79 7.35
C PRO A 422 -16.20 18.55 5.84
N ALA A 423 -17.20 17.72 5.49
CA ALA A 423 -17.59 17.42 4.11
C ALA A 423 -17.98 18.66 3.28
N ASN A 424 -18.41 19.72 3.95
CA ASN A 424 -18.88 20.98 3.38
C ASN A 424 -18.32 22.15 4.21
N PRO A 425 -18.13 23.35 3.66
CA PRO A 425 -17.67 24.52 4.40
C PRO A 425 -18.64 24.83 5.56
N PRO A 426 -18.15 25.13 6.77
CA PRO A 426 -18.99 25.37 7.94
C PRO A 426 -19.83 26.65 7.83
N VAL A 427 -19.42 27.59 6.98
CA VAL A 427 -20.14 28.82 6.67
C VAL A 427 -20.30 28.93 5.15
N LYS A 428 -21.53 29.15 4.69
CA LYS A 428 -21.82 29.39 3.27
C LYS A 428 -21.76 30.89 2.98
N PHE A 429 -21.09 31.25 1.89
CA PHE A 429 -20.96 32.62 1.39
C PHE A 429 -20.73 32.59 -0.13
N ASP A 430 -20.66 33.75 -0.79
CA ASP A 430 -20.19 33.82 -2.17
C ASP A 430 -18.67 33.57 -2.21
N TYR A 431 -18.30 32.32 -2.41
CA TYR A 431 -16.91 31.85 -2.38
C TYR A 431 -16.02 32.42 -3.48
N THR A 432 -16.61 33.03 -4.52
CA THR A 432 -15.91 33.62 -5.66
C THR A 432 -16.02 35.15 -5.71
N GLY A 433 -16.92 35.73 -4.93
CA GLY A 433 -17.08 37.16 -4.77
C GLY A 433 -16.11 37.78 -3.77
N ASN A 434 -16.35 39.06 -3.45
CA ASN A 434 -15.57 39.79 -2.46
C ASN A 434 -16.19 39.59 -1.06
N VAL A 435 -15.41 39.11 -0.09
CA VAL A 435 -15.93 38.58 1.17
C VAL A 435 -15.35 39.29 2.39
N SER A 436 -16.09 39.26 3.51
CA SER A 436 -15.63 39.87 4.76
C SER A 436 -14.32 39.26 5.26
N ARG A 437 -13.40 40.12 5.72
CA ARG A 437 -12.10 39.73 6.32
C ARG A 437 -12.24 38.76 7.50
N ALA A 438 -13.41 38.71 8.16
CA ALA A 438 -13.69 37.73 9.20
C ALA A 438 -13.66 36.27 8.69
N LEU A 439 -13.92 36.05 7.40
CA LEU A 439 -13.85 34.73 6.75
C LEU A 439 -12.44 34.36 6.28
N TRP A 440 -11.44 35.20 6.54
CA TRP A 440 -10.03 34.96 6.17
C TRP A 440 -9.20 34.36 7.31
N GLN A 441 -9.83 33.93 8.41
CA GLN A 441 -9.17 33.38 9.61
C GLN A 441 -9.60 31.94 9.87
N PRO A 442 -8.99 30.97 9.17
CA PRO A 442 -9.24 29.55 9.39
C PRO A 442 -8.73 29.08 10.75
N VAL A 443 -9.35 28.00 11.23
CA VAL A 443 -8.98 27.38 12.51
C VAL A 443 -7.88 26.36 12.27
N PRO A 444 -6.74 26.41 12.99
CA PRO A 444 -5.70 25.40 12.87
C PRO A 444 -6.18 24.04 13.40
N GLY A 445 -5.89 22.96 12.69
CA GLY A 445 -6.23 21.61 13.16
C GLY A 445 -5.76 20.47 12.24
N THR A 446 -5.53 19.32 12.85
CA THR A 446 -5.15 18.07 12.17
C THR A 446 -6.40 17.20 12.01
N LYS A 447 -7.22 17.51 10.99
CA LYS A 447 -8.50 16.84 10.72
C LYS A 447 -8.43 16.01 9.45
N LEU A 448 -8.90 14.77 9.51
CA LEU A 448 -8.96 13.82 8.40
C LEU A 448 -10.41 13.49 8.03
N TYR A 449 -10.65 13.17 6.77
CA TYR A 449 -11.95 12.69 6.28
C TYR A 449 -11.96 11.16 6.20
N PRO A 450 -12.78 10.45 7.01
CA PRO A 450 -12.85 8.99 6.98
C PRO A 450 -13.69 8.48 5.79
N LEU A 451 -13.23 7.39 5.17
CA LEU A 451 -13.89 6.66 4.09
C LEU A 451 -13.77 5.16 4.38
N LYS A 452 -14.80 4.38 4.06
CA LYS A 452 -14.66 2.92 4.03
C LYS A 452 -14.10 2.47 2.67
N TYR A 453 -13.47 1.30 2.68
CA TYR A 453 -13.02 0.66 1.45
C TYR A 453 -14.16 0.51 0.43
N GLY A 454 -13.90 0.88 -0.82
CA GLY A 454 -14.84 0.77 -1.93
C GLY A 454 -15.92 1.86 -2.00
N GLU A 455 -16.00 2.78 -1.03
CA GLU A 455 -16.95 3.90 -1.10
C GLU A 455 -16.58 4.87 -2.23
N THR A 456 -17.60 5.33 -2.96
CA THR A 456 -17.47 6.23 -4.10
C THR A 456 -17.55 7.69 -3.66
N VAL A 457 -16.56 8.48 -4.05
CA VAL A 457 -16.42 9.89 -3.64
C VAL A 457 -16.56 10.80 -4.85
N GLN A 458 -17.39 11.83 -4.74
CA GLN A 458 -17.35 13.03 -5.57
C GLN A 458 -16.84 14.20 -4.73
N GLN A 459 -15.89 14.96 -5.24
CA GLN A 459 -15.40 16.17 -4.58
C GLN A 459 -15.41 17.37 -5.52
N VAL A 460 -15.82 18.52 -4.99
CA VAL A 460 -15.90 19.80 -5.70
C VAL A 460 -15.04 20.87 -4.99
N PRO A 461 -13.83 21.19 -5.50
CA PRO A 461 -13.08 22.37 -5.09
C PRO A 461 -13.72 23.68 -5.59
N VAL A 462 -13.36 24.82 -4.97
CA VAL A 462 -13.97 26.13 -5.27
C VAL A 462 -12.93 27.14 -5.78
N GLY A 463 -13.36 28.06 -6.66
CA GLY A 463 -12.50 29.05 -7.34
C GLY A 463 -12.50 28.87 -8.86
N GLY A 464 -13.68 28.92 -9.48
CA GLY A 464 -13.91 28.46 -10.87
C GLY A 464 -14.46 27.03 -10.97
N TRP A 465 -14.28 26.25 -9.89
CA TRP A 465 -14.71 24.88 -9.64
C TRP A 465 -14.18 23.78 -10.59
N THR A 466 -14.11 22.57 -10.05
CA THR A 466 -13.74 21.33 -10.73
C THR A 466 -14.50 20.21 -10.02
N VAL A 467 -14.79 19.10 -10.69
CA VAL A 467 -15.39 17.92 -10.05
C VAL A 467 -14.48 16.74 -10.29
N ILE A 468 -13.99 16.14 -9.22
CA ILE A 468 -13.23 14.88 -9.26
C ILE A 468 -14.09 13.76 -8.68
N ARG A 469 -13.92 12.55 -9.20
CA ARG A 469 -14.57 11.33 -8.68
C ARG A 469 -13.55 10.21 -8.58
N PHE A 470 -13.61 9.45 -7.49
CA PHE A 470 -12.74 8.30 -7.25
C PHE A 470 -13.46 7.24 -6.40
N VAL A 471 -12.87 6.05 -6.33
CA VAL A 471 -13.28 4.97 -5.41
C VAL A 471 -12.23 4.91 -4.31
N ALA A 472 -12.66 4.76 -3.06
CA ALA A 472 -11.76 4.63 -1.91
C ALA A 472 -11.25 3.19 -1.78
N ASP A 473 -10.53 2.68 -2.77
CA ASP A 473 -10.09 1.27 -2.91
C ASP A 473 -8.64 0.99 -2.49
N ASN A 474 -7.96 1.96 -1.87
CA ASN A 474 -6.61 1.79 -1.33
C ASN A 474 -6.56 2.13 0.18
N PRO A 475 -6.49 1.14 1.09
CA PRO A 475 -6.44 1.39 2.53
C PRO A 475 -5.20 2.18 2.95
N GLY A 476 -5.36 3.17 3.83
CA GLY A 476 -4.25 4.01 4.30
C GLY A 476 -4.64 5.43 4.65
N VAL A 477 -3.62 6.29 4.75
CA VAL A 477 -3.77 7.73 4.99
C VAL A 477 -3.15 8.47 3.80
N TRP A 478 -3.99 9.16 3.03
CA TRP A 478 -3.62 9.80 1.77
C TRP A 478 -3.72 11.32 1.88
N LEU A 479 -2.58 12.01 1.73
CA LEU A 479 -2.53 13.47 1.79
C LEU A 479 -3.23 14.08 0.57
N MET A 480 -4.14 15.03 0.81
CA MET A 480 -4.67 15.90 -0.22
C MET A 480 -4.22 17.33 0.06
N HIS A 481 -3.47 17.95 -0.85
CA HIS A 481 -2.92 19.28 -0.64
C HIS A 481 -2.83 20.07 -1.94
N CYS A 482 -2.66 21.39 -1.82
CA CYS A 482 -2.22 22.20 -2.95
C CYS A 482 -0.73 21.94 -3.21
N HIS A 483 -0.32 21.72 -4.46
CA HIS A 483 1.08 21.42 -4.81
C HIS A 483 1.98 22.66 -4.94
N LEU A 484 1.51 23.81 -4.45
CA LEU A 484 2.32 25.01 -4.24
C LEU A 484 2.86 24.93 -2.80
N ASP A 485 4.16 24.71 -2.62
CA ASP A 485 4.72 24.33 -1.31
C ASP A 485 4.52 25.39 -0.22
N VAL A 486 4.48 26.67 -0.60
CA VAL A 486 4.11 27.76 0.30
C VAL A 486 2.70 27.57 0.89
N HIS A 487 1.75 27.06 0.11
CA HIS A 487 0.38 26.82 0.57
C HIS A 487 0.28 25.61 1.50
N ILE A 488 1.07 24.55 1.27
CA ILE A 488 1.16 23.40 2.21
C ILE A 488 1.65 23.90 3.57
N GLY A 489 2.73 24.68 3.58
CA GLY A 489 3.28 25.29 4.81
C GLY A 489 2.35 26.30 5.50
N TRP A 490 1.34 26.79 4.79
CA TRP A 490 0.26 27.62 5.33
C TRP A 490 -0.99 26.83 5.73
N GLY A 491 -1.02 25.51 5.55
CA GLY A 491 -2.11 24.62 5.95
C GLY A 491 -3.18 24.36 4.88
N LEU A 492 -2.88 24.55 3.58
CA LEU A 492 -3.78 24.19 2.48
C LEU A 492 -3.72 22.68 2.16
N ALA A 493 -4.11 21.88 3.15
CA ALA A 493 -4.13 20.42 3.07
C ALA A 493 -5.27 19.81 3.88
N THR A 494 -5.48 18.52 3.69
CA THR A 494 -6.23 17.58 4.53
C THR A 494 -5.73 16.17 4.22
N ALA A 495 -6.23 15.13 4.86
CA ALA A 495 -5.98 13.76 4.40
C ALA A 495 -7.23 12.90 4.46
N PHE A 496 -7.36 11.99 3.49
CA PHE A 496 -8.35 10.93 3.51
C PHE A 496 -7.81 9.76 4.35
N LEU A 497 -8.66 9.22 5.21
CA LEU A 497 -8.40 8.00 5.95
C LEU A 497 -9.29 6.90 5.38
N VAL A 498 -8.71 6.01 4.57
CA VAL A 498 -9.43 4.88 3.97
C VAL A 498 -9.25 3.67 4.87
N GLU A 499 -10.35 3.19 5.45
CA GLU A 499 -10.35 2.00 6.30
C GLU A 499 -10.15 0.71 5.48
N ASN A 500 -9.70 -0.36 6.14
CA ASN A 500 -9.51 -1.66 5.50
C ASN A 500 -10.84 -2.25 4.99
N GLY A 501 -10.80 -2.88 3.81
CA GLY A 501 -11.91 -3.65 3.27
C GLY A 501 -12.05 -5.04 3.88
N VAL A 502 -13.12 -5.74 3.49
CA VAL A 502 -13.31 -7.17 3.78
C VAL A 502 -12.70 -7.98 2.64
N GLY A 503 -11.73 -8.83 2.95
CA GLY A 503 -11.07 -9.70 1.98
C GLY A 503 -9.82 -10.35 2.56
N ILE A 504 -9.46 -11.52 2.03
CA ILE A 504 -8.20 -12.19 2.35
C ILE A 504 -7.07 -11.41 1.66
N LEU A 505 -6.09 -10.95 2.44
CA LEU A 505 -4.77 -10.69 1.89
C LEU A 505 -4.19 -12.05 1.49
N ASN A 506 -4.07 -12.31 0.19
CA ASN A 506 -2.93 -13.11 -0.26
C ASN A 506 -1.70 -12.35 0.21
N LEU A 507 -1.13 -12.80 1.33
CA LEU A 507 0.27 -12.57 1.62
C LEU A 507 1.02 -13.18 0.46
N ASP A 508 1.71 -12.35 -0.32
CA ASP A 508 2.72 -12.83 -1.25
C ASP A 508 3.71 -13.68 -0.44
N LEU A 509 3.67 -15.00 -0.60
CA LEU A 509 4.64 -15.94 -0.03
C LEU A 509 5.97 -15.86 -0.82
N ILE A 510 6.42 -14.62 -1.07
CA ILE A 510 7.62 -14.24 -1.81
C ILE A 510 8.30 -13.05 -1.11
N ASP A 511 8.71 -13.22 0.15
CA ASP A 511 10.01 -12.68 0.61
C ASP A 511 10.54 -13.30 1.94
N LEU A 512 10.40 -14.63 2.11
CA LEU A 512 11.28 -15.40 3.02
C LEU A 512 12.44 -16.03 2.22
N GLY A 513 13.15 -15.18 1.46
CA GLY A 513 14.28 -15.60 0.63
C GLY A 513 15.38 -14.53 0.57
N ASN A 514 16.54 -14.84 1.14
CA ASN A 514 17.80 -14.07 1.02
C ASN A 514 17.89 -12.71 1.73
N SER A 515 17.96 -12.75 3.07
CA SER A 515 19.13 -12.16 3.73
C SER A 515 20.03 -13.31 4.20
N THR A 516 21.36 -13.13 4.10
CA THR A 516 22.29 -14.26 3.95
C THR A 516 22.60 -15.02 5.25
N GLY A 517 22.37 -16.33 5.22
CA GLY A 517 23.28 -17.30 5.82
C GLY A 517 22.84 -17.98 7.11
N PHE A 518 22.02 -19.02 7.00
CA PHE A 518 22.32 -20.37 7.53
C PHE A 518 21.51 -21.43 6.75
N GLY A 519 22.01 -22.67 6.72
CA GLY A 519 21.45 -23.78 5.94
C GLY A 519 20.12 -24.35 6.46
N PRO A 520 19.52 -25.31 5.74
CA PRO A 520 18.09 -25.61 5.80
C PRO A 520 17.69 -26.53 6.98
N PRO A 521 16.46 -26.38 7.49
CA PRO A 521 15.64 -27.47 8.00
C PRO A 521 14.63 -27.92 6.94
N GLU A 522 14.49 -29.24 6.78
CA GLU A 522 13.72 -29.88 5.72
C GLU A 522 12.19 -29.78 5.95
N ILE A 523 11.43 -29.78 4.85
CA ILE A 523 10.00 -30.12 4.88
C ILE A 523 9.88 -31.63 5.11
N THR A 524 9.77 -32.08 6.36
CA THR A 524 9.18 -33.39 6.71
C THR A 524 8.63 -33.43 8.14
N THR A 525 7.31 -33.32 8.30
CA THR A 525 6.53 -34.31 9.06
C THR A 525 5.02 -34.11 8.85
N LEU A 526 4.49 -34.80 7.84
CA LEU A 526 3.15 -35.38 7.99
C LEU A 526 3.27 -36.60 8.91
N LEU A 527 2.21 -36.84 9.68
CA LEU A 527 2.09 -37.97 10.60
C LEU A 527 2.27 -39.31 9.88
N PHE A 528 3.11 -40.21 10.41
CA PHE A 528 2.80 -41.64 10.42
C PHE A 528 3.44 -42.35 11.62
N ASN A 529 2.76 -43.39 12.09
CA ASN A 529 3.13 -44.21 13.23
C ASN A 529 3.52 -45.63 12.73
N TRP A 530 4.32 -46.36 13.52
CA TRP A 530 4.94 -47.67 13.23
C TRP A 530 6.14 -47.63 12.24
N ALA A 531 7.22 -48.41 12.40
CA ALA A 531 7.44 -49.57 13.29
C ALA A 531 8.85 -49.64 13.93
N TYR A 532 9.01 -50.61 14.84
CA TYR A 532 10.17 -50.94 15.67
C TYR A 532 11.43 -51.43 14.92
N ASN A 533 12.55 -51.52 15.67
CA ASN A 533 13.88 -52.08 15.34
C ASN A 533 14.72 -51.22 14.36
N GLY A 534 15.91 -50.70 14.68
CA GLY A 534 16.78 -50.93 15.84
C GLY A 534 18.00 -51.79 15.47
N SER A 535 19.09 -51.16 14.99
CA SER A 535 20.50 -51.62 15.06
C SER A 535 21.48 -50.61 14.44
N TYR A 536 22.44 -50.11 15.25
CA TYR A 536 23.91 -50.19 15.04
C TYR A 536 24.46 -50.30 13.58
N ILE A 537 25.50 -49.58 13.10
CA ILE A 537 26.79 -49.14 13.69
C ILE A 537 27.37 -47.88 12.99
N HIS A 538 28.19 -47.11 13.74
CA HIS A 538 29.21 -46.10 13.36
C HIS A 538 29.79 -46.07 11.92
N LEU A 539 30.20 -44.85 11.49
CA LEU A 539 31.65 -44.51 11.38
C LEU A 539 31.91 -42.99 11.51
N ASN A 540 33.04 -42.64 12.13
CA ASN A 540 33.51 -41.27 12.40
C ASN A 540 33.99 -40.54 11.14
N PHE A 541 33.96 -39.19 11.15
CA PHE A 541 35.21 -38.40 11.07
C PHE A 541 35.06 -37.04 11.79
N SER A 542 36.18 -36.54 12.30
CA SER A 542 36.27 -35.53 13.36
C SER A 542 36.78 -34.16 12.89
N ALA A 543 36.26 -33.07 13.49
CA ALA A 543 37.02 -31.84 13.73
C ALA A 543 36.46 -31.12 14.96
N SER A 544 37.32 -30.78 15.93
CA SER A 544 36.90 -30.30 17.26
C SER A 544 36.98 -28.78 17.41
N PHE A 545 35.99 -28.19 18.09
CA PHE A 545 36.08 -26.86 18.70
C PHE A 545 37.03 -26.86 19.90
N HIS A 546 37.71 -25.74 20.16
CA HIS A 546 38.25 -25.40 21.49
C HIS A 546 38.29 -23.88 21.70
N LEU A 547 37.46 -23.38 22.62
CA LEU A 547 37.75 -22.22 23.47
C LEU A 547 37.16 -22.51 24.84
N THR A 548 38.03 -22.62 25.84
CA THR A 548 37.69 -22.91 27.24
C THR A 548 37.47 -21.65 28.06
N TYR A 549 36.59 -21.75 29.05
CA TYR A 549 36.35 -20.74 30.08
C TYR A 549 37.27 -21.00 31.27
N ASP A 550 37.90 -19.97 31.84
CA ASP A 550 38.41 -20.04 33.22
C ASP A 550 38.40 -18.66 33.90
N ARG A 551 38.31 -18.66 35.23
CA ARG A 551 38.36 -17.48 36.11
C ARG A 551 39.48 -17.65 37.15
N SER A 552 40.36 -16.67 37.27
CA SER A 552 40.92 -16.31 38.59
C SER A 552 41.53 -14.91 38.63
N ASN A 553 41.23 -14.23 39.73
CA ASN A 553 42.01 -13.23 40.50
C ASN A 553 43.55 -13.24 40.26
N GLU A 554 44.33 -12.16 40.46
CA GLU A 554 44.14 -11.01 41.38
C GLU A 554 45.10 -9.82 41.10
N LEU A 555 44.81 -8.65 41.71
CA LEU A 555 45.74 -7.57 42.14
C LEU A 555 46.75 -6.94 41.13
N PHE A 556 46.54 -5.67 40.77
CA PHE A 556 47.09 -4.51 41.51
C PHE A 556 46.57 -3.17 40.94
N SER A 557 46.24 -2.23 41.82
CA SER A 557 45.95 -0.80 41.52
C SER A 557 46.95 0.07 42.32
N PRO A 558 47.07 1.41 42.12
CA PRO A 558 46.02 2.33 42.61
C PRO A 558 45.87 3.71 41.92
N SER A 559 44.81 4.44 42.35
CA SER A 559 44.64 5.91 42.36
C SER A 559 44.49 6.66 41.00
N SER A 560 43.62 7.67 40.83
CA SER A 560 42.60 8.33 41.70
C SER A 560 41.87 9.42 40.85
N HIS A 561 40.59 9.79 40.97
CA HIS A 561 39.42 9.46 41.82
C HIS A 561 38.16 9.42 40.90
N GLY A 562 36.93 9.08 41.29
CA GLY A 562 36.37 8.51 42.53
C GLY A 562 34.94 9.03 42.82
N SER A 563 33.96 8.11 42.96
CA SER A 563 32.65 8.25 43.66
C SER A 563 31.65 9.35 43.17
N THR A 564 30.31 9.18 43.16
CA THR A 564 29.40 8.11 43.64
C THR A 564 28.01 8.22 42.99
N CYS A 565 27.17 7.24 43.30
CA CYS A 565 25.71 7.16 43.18
C CYS A 565 24.86 8.45 43.30
N ASP A 566 23.66 8.35 42.72
CA ASP A 566 22.38 8.93 43.15
C ASP A 566 22.21 10.46 43.10
N PHE A 567 21.36 10.91 42.16
CA PHE A 567 20.67 12.19 42.25
C PHE A 567 19.22 12.08 41.76
N THR A 568 18.36 11.70 42.72
CA THR A 568 16.95 12.10 42.80
C THR A 568 16.64 13.47 42.20
N CYS A 569 15.63 13.53 41.31
CA CYS A 569 14.98 14.80 40.96
C CYS A 569 13.90 15.12 42.00
N LYS A 570 14.33 15.58 43.19
CA LYS A 570 13.42 16.20 44.16
C LYS A 570 13.06 17.61 43.67
N LEU A 571 11.80 17.83 43.30
CA LEU A 571 11.21 19.16 43.29
C LEU A 571 10.15 19.24 44.40
N GLU A 572 10.61 19.36 45.65
CA GLU A 572 9.75 19.75 46.77
C GLU A 572 9.44 21.24 46.64
N VAL A 573 8.24 21.56 46.14
CA VAL A 573 7.63 22.88 46.35
C VAL A 573 6.80 22.81 47.64
N ILE A 574 7.18 23.65 48.59
CA ILE A 574 6.59 23.71 49.93
C ILE A 574 5.12 24.14 49.87
N LEU A 575 4.30 23.54 50.75
CA LEU A 575 2.88 23.81 50.94
C LEU A 575 2.58 25.31 51.16
N GLY A 576 1.81 25.89 50.24
CA GLY A 576 1.03 27.11 50.48
C GLY A 576 -0.46 26.75 50.50
N HIS A 577 -1.11 26.81 51.67
CA HIS A 577 -2.56 26.58 51.77
C HIS A 577 -3.33 27.69 51.05
N SER A 578 -4.13 27.34 50.05
CA SER A 578 -5.24 28.16 49.56
C SER A 578 -6.36 27.24 49.08
N SER A 579 -7.29 26.93 49.97
CA SER A 579 -8.54 26.24 49.64
C SER A 579 -9.36 27.07 48.66
N GLN A 580 -9.62 26.57 47.45
CA GLN A 580 -10.91 26.75 46.79
C GLN A 580 -11.30 25.51 45.99
N VAL A 581 -12.49 25.01 46.30
CA VAL A 581 -13.20 24.01 45.50
C VAL A 581 -13.49 24.60 44.13
N ASN A 582 -13.13 23.89 43.05
CA ASN A 582 -13.80 24.11 41.79
C ASN A 582 -14.10 22.81 41.06
N ASN A 583 -15.40 22.57 40.90
CA ASN A 583 -15.98 21.32 40.45
C ASN A 583 -15.83 21.17 38.93
N THR A 584 -14.74 20.56 38.46
CA THR A 584 -14.66 20.08 37.08
C THR A 584 -15.00 18.60 37.04
N ASN A 585 -16.18 18.27 36.50
CA ASN A 585 -16.51 16.93 36.03
C ASN A 585 -15.57 16.54 34.87
N ARG A 586 -14.32 16.21 35.19
CA ARG A 586 -13.45 15.45 34.29
C ARG A 586 -14.11 14.10 34.11
N ILE A 587 -14.70 13.90 32.94
CA ILE A 587 -15.06 12.60 32.42
C ILE A 587 -13.83 11.68 32.56
N ARG A 588 -14.02 10.58 33.27
CA ARG A 588 -13.01 9.55 33.59
C ARG A 588 -13.69 8.18 33.41
N CYS A 589 -12.89 7.17 33.10
CA CYS A 589 -13.25 5.77 33.31
C CYS A 589 -13.88 5.53 34.69
N LEU A 590 -14.87 4.64 34.77
CA LEU A 590 -15.52 4.26 36.01
C LEU A 590 -14.55 3.48 36.91
N GLU A 591 -14.49 3.82 38.20
CA GLU A 591 -13.49 3.26 39.12
C GLU A 591 -13.57 1.73 39.24
N VAL A 592 -14.77 1.15 39.13
CA VAL A 592 -14.99 -0.31 39.13
C VAL A 592 -14.32 -0.97 37.91
N GLU A 593 -14.57 -0.42 36.72
CA GLU A 593 -14.00 -0.92 35.46
C GLU A 593 -12.47 -0.70 35.42
N ARG A 594 -11.99 0.44 35.94
CA ARG A 594 -10.55 0.73 36.09
C ARG A 594 -9.84 -0.30 36.97
N ARG A 595 -10.40 -0.62 38.15
CA ARG A 595 -9.87 -1.65 39.06
C ARG A 595 -9.91 -3.04 38.44
N ALA A 596 -10.98 -3.36 37.72
CA ALA A 596 -11.10 -4.62 37.00
C ALA A 596 -9.99 -4.79 35.95
N LEU A 597 -9.69 -3.75 35.18
CA LEU A 597 -8.59 -3.73 34.21
C LEU A 597 -7.21 -3.83 34.90
N LEU A 598 -6.96 -3.16 36.02
CA LEU A 598 -5.70 -3.33 36.77
C LEU A 598 -5.53 -4.75 37.31
N LYS A 599 -6.61 -5.41 37.75
CA LYS A 599 -6.57 -6.81 38.15
C LYS A 599 -6.34 -7.75 36.96
N ILE A 600 -6.90 -7.46 35.79
CA ILE A 600 -6.58 -8.17 34.53
C ILE A 600 -5.08 -8.04 34.23
N LYS A 601 -4.51 -6.83 34.28
CA LYS A 601 -3.05 -6.63 34.11
C LYS A 601 -2.23 -7.48 35.09
N HIS A 602 -2.64 -7.55 36.36
CA HIS A 602 -1.90 -8.27 37.39
C HIS A 602 -1.90 -9.80 37.21
N GLU A 603 -2.95 -10.36 36.60
CA GLU A 603 -3.02 -11.80 36.28
C GLU A 603 -2.34 -12.16 34.94
N LEU A 604 -2.01 -11.16 34.10
CA LEU A 604 -1.30 -11.33 32.84
C LEU A 604 0.21 -11.13 32.99
N VAL A 605 0.99 -11.95 32.29
CA VAL A 605 2.45 -11.80 32.18
C VAL A 605 2.76 -10.96 30.95
N ASP A 606 3.32 -9.78 31.18
CA ASP A 606 3.65 -8.78 30.15
C ASP A 606 5.16 -8.50 30.10
N SER A 607 5.92 -9.48 29.59
CA SER A 607 7.38 -9.40 29.47
C SER A 607 7.89 -8.27 28.56
N HIS A 608 7.00 -7.67 27.76
CA HIS A 608 7.33 -6.67 26.74
C HIS A 608 6.75 -5.27 27.05
N GLY A 609 6.09 -5.09 28.20
CA GLY A 609 5.54 -3.81 28.63
C GLY A 609 4.37 -3.29 27.77
N ARG A 610 3.62 -4.15 27.10
CA ARG A 610 2.44 -3.79 26.28
C ARG A 610 1.34 -3.12 27.10
N LEU A 611 1.16 -3.55 28.36
CA LEU A 611 0.23 -3.02 29.35
C LEU A 611 0.88 -1.94 30.24
N SER A 612 2.05 -1.40 29.88
CA SER A 612 2.73 -0.33 30.62
C SER A 612 1.81 0.87 30.93
N SER A 613 0.98 1.28 29.97
CA SER A 613 0.01 2.39 30.15
C SER A 613 -1.11 2.13 31.16
N TRP A 614 -1.36 0.87 31.56
CA TRP A 614 -2.39 0.50 32.53
C TRP A 614 -1.83 0.68 33.95
N ALA A 615 -1.84 1.90 34.47
CA ALA A 615 -1.21 2.26 35.75
C ALA A 615 -2.19 2.85 36.77
N ASP A 616 -1.85 2.73 38.05
CA ASP A 616 -2.64 3.22 39.20
C ASP A 616 -2.04 4.52 39.78
N ASP A 617 -1.53 5.39 38.90
CA ASP A 617 -0.97 6.70 39.25
C ASP A 617 -1.89 7.86 38.84
N GLU A 618 -1.62 9.06 39.37
CA GLU A 618 -2.46 10.26 39.15
C GLU A 618 -2.54 10.69 37.67
N ASN A 619 -1.56 10.34 36.84
CA ASN A 619 -1.53 10.66 35.42
C ASN A 619 -2.29 9.62 34.58
N ALA A 620 -2.33 8.37 35.04
CA ALA A 620 -2.97 7.23 34.37
C ALA A 620 -4.41 6.93 34.82
N TRP A 621 -5.00 7.73 35.72
CA TRP A 621 -6.33 7.47 36.32
C TRP A 621 -7.49 7.23 35.33
N ASP A 622 -7.39 7.73 34.10
CA ASP A 622 -8.44 7.57 33.09
C ASP A 622 -8.18 6.34 32.19
N CYS A 623 -8.74 5.19 32.58
CA CYS A 623 -8.55 3.92 31.85
C CYS A 623 -8.95 3.96 30.38
N CYS A 624 -9.83 4.89 29.99
CA CYS A 624 -10.27 5.09 28.61
C CYS A 624 -9.16 5.61 27.67
N LYS A 625 -7.97 5.90 28.20
CA LYS A 625 -6.75 6.27 27.47
C LYS A 625 -5.68 5.18 27.47
N TRP A 626 -5.92 4.06 28.15
CA TRP A 626 -4.96 2.96 28.19
C TRP A 626 -4.92 2.24 26.83
N ARG A 627 -3.72 1.82 26.41
CA ARG A 627 -3.55 1.07 25.16
C ARG A 627 -4.46 -0.16 25.17
N GLY A 628 -5.26 -0.32 24.12
CA GLY A 628 -6.21 -1.42 23.97
C GLY A 628 -7.59 -1.20 24.62
N VAL A 629 -7.77 -0.17 25.45
CA VAL A 629 -9.04 0.09 26.14
C VAL A 629 -9.79 1.23 25.46
N HIS A 630 -11.04 1.02 25.07
CA HIS A 630 -11.91 2.10 24.56
C HIS A 630 -13.28 2.12 25.25
N CYS A 631 -13.69 3.32 25.65
CA CYS A 631 -14.94 3.58 26.35
C CYS A 631 -16.01 4.20 25.44
N HIS A 632 -17.27 4.10 25.84
CA HIS A 632 -18.39 4.71 25.12
C HIS A 632 -18.47 6.23 25.36
N ASN A 633 -18.34 7.02 24.29
CA ASN A 633 -18.22 8.50 24.29
C ASN A 633 -19.27 9.32 25.07
N ARG A 634 -20.37 8.72 25.55
CA ARG A 634 -21.41 9.39 26.34
C ARG A 634 -21.58 8.86 27.77
N THR A 635 -21.16 7.63 28.03
CA THR A 635 -21.42 6.93 29.30
C THR A 635 -20.15 6.44 29.98
N ASN A 636 -18.99 6.54 29.30
CA ASN A 636 -17.64 6.26 29.79
C ASN A 636 -17.38 4.82 30.23
N HIS A 637 -18.38 3.94 30.12
CA HIS A 637 -18.23 2.49 30.23
C HIS A 637 -17.24 1.94 29.19
N VAL A 638 -16.36 1.04 29.62
CA VAL A 638 -15.48 0.27 28.75
C VAL A 638 -16.31 -0.59 27.79
N THR A 639 -16.06 -0.43 26.49
CA THR A 639 -16.77 -1.14 25.41
C THR A 639 -15.86 -1.97 24.51
N ARG A 640 -14.55 -1.73 24.53
CA ARG A 640 -13.55 -2.53 23.82
C ARG A 640 -12.34 -2.76 24.71
N VAL A 641 -11.89 -4.00 24.77
CA VAL A 641 -10.58 -4.42 25.27
C VAL A 641 -9.90 -5.19 24.14
N ASP A 642 -8.76 -4.68 23.72
CA ASP A 642 -8.00 -5.16 22.57
C ASP A 642 -6.55 -5.39 23.00
N LEU A 643 -6.21 -6.66 23.15
CA LEU A 643 -4.91 -7.16 23.58
C LEU A 643 -4.29 -8.04 22.49
N HIS A 644 -4.64 -7.86 21.22
CA HIS A 644 -3.99 -8.51 20.09
C HIS A 644 -2.47 -8.23 20.07
N ASP A 645 -1.62 -9.22 19.80
CA ASP A 645 -0.17 -9.00 19.63
C ASP A 645 0.12 -8.21 18.34
N PRO A 646 0.54 -6.93 18.43
CA PRO A 646 0.73 -6.09 17.24
C PRO A 646 1.92 -6.54 16.37
N LEU A 647 2.75 -7.47 16.85
CA LEU A 647 3.90 -8.02 16.14
C LEU A 647 3.66 -9.45 15.64
N ALA A 648 2.39 -9.91 15.62
CA ALA A 648 1.96 -11.22 15.12
C ALA A 648 2.58 -11.67 13.77
N GLY A 649 2.78 -10.73 12.85
CA GLY A 649 3.36 -10.96 11.51
C GLY A 649 4.88 -11.02 11.46
N ASP A 650 5.58 -10.63 12.53
CA ASP A 650 7.04 -10.77 12.67
C ASP A 650 7.33 -11.91 13.65
N TYR A 651 7.66 -13.09 13.11
CA TYR A 651 7.88 -14.30 13.91
C TYR A 651 9.00 -14.13 14.97
N TYR A 652 9.99 -13.28 14.71
CA TYR A 652 11.15 -13.11 15.59
C TYR A 652 10.93 -12.07 16.68
N ASN A 653 10.07 -11.08 16.44
CA ASN A 653 9.79 -9.98 17.38
C ASN A 653 8.41 -10.06 18.05
N ARG A 654 7.76 -11.23 18.06
CA ARG A 654 6.45 -11.42 18.72
C ARG A 654 6.49 -10.96 20.18
N SER A 655 5.40 -10.32 20.61
CA SER A 655 5.27 -9.76 21.95
C SER A 655 4.05 -10.33 22.70
N PRO A 656 3.88 -11.66 22.80
CA PRO A 656 2.67 -12.26 23.34
C PRO A 656 2.51 -11.92 24.83
N LEU A 657 1.26 -11.66 25.24
CA LEU A 657 0.88 -11.72 26.64
C LEU A 657 0.69 -13.20 27.03
N ARG A 658 1.04 -13.52 28.28
CA ARG A 658 0.82 -14.87 28.85
C ARG A 658 0.08 -14.77 30.18
N GLY A 659 0.03 -15.88 30.92
CA GLY A 659 -0.63 -15.93 32.23
C GLY A 659 -2.14 -16.13 32.10
N LYS A 660 -2.90 -15.60 33.07
CA LYS A 660 -4.30 -15.97 33.28
C LYS A 660 -5.26 -14.87 32.87
N ILE A 661 -6.33 -15.26 32.17
CA ILE A 661 -7.46 -14.38 31.88
C ILE A 661 -8.30 -14.23 33.15
N SER A 662 -8.27 -13.04 33.75
CA SER A 662 -8.95 -12.75 35.02
C SER A 662 -10.48 -12.76 34.91
N THR A 663 -11.14 -13.31 35.92
CA THR A 663 -12.60 -13.22 36.12
C THR A 663 -13.10 -11.78 36.27
N SER A 664 -12.22 -10.81 36.55
CA SER A 664 -12.59 -9.40 36.64
C SER A 664 -13.08 -8.79 35.31
N LEU A 665 -12.92 -9.47 34.18
CA LEU A 665 -13.63 -9.10 32.93
C LEU A 665 -15.16 -9.00 33.11
N LEU A 666 -15.76 -9.73 34.07
CA LEU A 666 -17.19 -9.68 34.38
C LEU A 666 -17.68 -8.31 34.88
N GLU A 667 -16.80 -7.48 35.43
CA GLU A 667 -17.12 -6.11 35.84
C GLU A 667 -17.34 -5.18 34.63
N LEU A 668 -16.82 -5.55 33.45
CA LEU A 668 -16.94 -4.79 32.20
C LEU A 668 -18.27 -5.12 31.49
N GLN A 669 -19.40 -4.92 32.19
CA GLN A 669 -20.73 -5.37 31.74
C GLN A 669 -21.18 -4.81 30.38
N HIS A 670 -20.58 -3.70 29.93
CA HIS A 670 -20.85 -3.04 28.66
C HIS A 670 -19.89 -3.43 27.52
N LEU A 671 -18.95 -4.34 27.77
CA LEU A 671 -17.97 -4.80 26.78
C LEU A 671 -18.66 -5.37 25.53
N ARG A 672 -18.29 -4.83 24.37
CA ARG A 672 -18.81 -5.23 23.04
C ARG A 672 -17.73 -5.88 22.17
N TYR A 673 -16.47 -5.69 22.50
CA TYR A 673 -15.32 -6.18 21.73
C TYR A 673 -14.26 -6.68 22.70
N LEU A 674 -13.87 -7.94 22.55
CA LEU A 674 -12.75 -8.56 23.25
C LEU A 674 -11.85 -9.23 22.21
N ASP A 675 -10.60 -8.77 22.12
CA ASP A 675 -9.57 -9.39 21.30
C ASP A 675 -8.38 -9.79 22.17
N LEU A 676 -8.08 -11.08 22.19
CA LEU A 676 -6.94 -11.70 22.87
C LEU A 676 -6.08 -12.51 21.87
N SER A 677 -6.25 -12.28 20.56
CA SER A 677 -5.61 -13.08 19.52
C SER A 677 -4.09 -12.88 19.45
N PHE A 678 -3.39 -13.89 18.92
CA PHE A 678 -1.93 -13.93 18.72
C PHE A 678 -1.09 -13.79 20.01
N ASN A 679 -1.70 -14.03 21.18
CA ASN A 679 -1.00 -14.17 22.45
C ASN A 679 -0.58 -15.62 22.71
N ASP A 680 -0.08 -15.91 23.92
CA ASP A 680 0.42 -17.24 24.28
C ASP A 680 -0.07 -17.60 25.68
N PHE A 681 -1.33 -18.04 25.79
CA PHE A 681 -1.94 -18.42 27.08
C PHE A 681 -1.53 -19.83 27.55
N GLU A 682 -0.37 -20.33 27.11
CA GLU A 682 0.30 -21.52 27.66
C GLU A 682 -0.61 -22.78 27.72
N TYR A 683 -1.46 -22.99 26.71
CA TYR A 683 -2.44 -24.08 26.66
C TYR A 683 -3.52 -24.04 27.75
N ALA A 684 -3.80 -22.87 28.32
CA ALA A 684 -4.96 -22.69 29.21
C ALA A 684 -6.29 -22.95 28.49
N PRO A 685 -7.35 -23.39 29.22
CA PRO A 685 -8.70 -23.45 28.67
C PRO A 685 -9.29 -22.06 28.46
N ILE A 686 -10.13 -21.90 27.44
CA ILE A 686 -10.96 -20.68 27.28
C ILE A 686 -11.87 -20.56 28.51
N PRO A 687 -11.89 -19.44 29.25
CA PRO A 687 -12.71 -19.33 30.46
C PRO A 687 -14.21 -19.29 30.17
N GLU A 688 -14.97 -20.16 30.84
CA GLU A 688 -16.43 -20.28 30.67
C GLU A 688 -17.19 -18.97 30.92
N PHE A 689 -16.71 -18.16 31.87
CA PHE A 689 -17.34 -16.89 32.27
C PHE A 689 -17.41 -15.86 31.14
N ILE A 690 -16.64 -16.01 30.05
CA ILE A 690 -16.75 -15.15 28.86
C ILE A 690 -18.18 -15.21 28.28
N GLY A 691 -18.86 -16.35 28.40
CA GLY A 691 -20.27 -16.51 28.02
C GLY A 691 -21.25 -15.63 28.81
N SER A 692 -20.88 -15.09 29.96
CA SER A 692 -21.70 -14.16 30.75
C SER A 692 -21.66 -12.72 30.22
N LEU A 693 -20.73 -12.39 29.31
CA LEU A 693 -20.55 -11.05 28.75
C LEU A 693 -21.54 -10.77 27.60
N THR A 694 -22.85 -10.87 27.89
CA THR A 694 -23.97 -10.85 26.92
C THR A 694 -24.14 -9.58 26.07
N ASN A 695 -23.25 -8.58 26.21
CA ASN A 695 -23.16 -7.41 25.34
C ASN A 695 -22.07 -7.53 24.25
N LEU A 696 -21.26 -8.59 24.27
CA LEU A 696 -20.24 -8.86 23.25
C LEU A 696 -20.86 -8.97 21.85
N ARG A 697 -20.17 -8.35 20.89
CA ARG A 697 -20.43 -8.36 19.45
C ARG A 697 -19.24 -8.95 18.68
N TYR A 698 -18.02 -8.79 19.21
CA TYR A 698 -16.79 -9.31 18.63
C TYR A 698 -16.00 -10.05 19.72
N LEU A 699 -15.69 -11.31 19.47
CA LEU A 699 -14.82 -12.14 20.30
C LEU A 699 -13.73 -12.77 19.42
N LYS A 700 -12.47 -12.42 19.69
CA LYS A 700 -11.32 -12.86 18.90
C LYS A 700 -10.28 -13.51 19.80
N LEU A 701 -10.05 -14.80 19.57
CA LEU A 701 -9.17 -15.68 20.35
C LEU A 701 -8.21 -16.47 19.44
N ALA A 702 -8.09 -16.10 18.15
CA ALA A 702 -7.22 -16.73 17.16
C ALA A 702 -5.75 -16.83 17.61
N LEU A 703 -5.06 -17.91 17.26
CA LEU A 703 -3.61 -18.08 17.45
C LEU A 703 -3.13 -17.74 18.87
N ALA A 704 -3.93 -18.02 19.89
CA ALA A 704 -3.70 -17.59 21.27
C ALA A 704 -3.19 -18.73 22.19
N HIS A 705 -2.92 -19.91 21.61
CA HIS A 705 -2.56 -21.14 22.31
C HIS A 705 -3.55 -21.54 23.42
N PHE A 706 -4.86 -21.50 23.15
CA PHE A 706 -5.84 -22.14 24.04
C PHE A 706 -5.89 -23.66 23.83
N SER A 707 -6.37 -24.38 24.86
CA SER A 707 -6.62 -25.83 24.80
C SER A 707 -7.97 -26.23 25.42
N GLY A 708 -8.27 -27.53 25.45
CA GLY A 708 -9.41 -28.09 26.17
C GLY A 708 -10.75 -27.90 25.45
N PRO A 709 -11.88 -28.22 26.10
CA PRO A 709 -13.20 -28.09 25.49
C PRO A 709 -13.54 -26.60 25.24
N ILE A 710 -14.06 -26.29 24.05
CA ILE A 710 -14.62 -24.96 23.75
C ILE A 710 -15.87 -24.77 24.64
N PRO A 711 -15.95 -23.71 25.48
CA PRO A 711 -17.06 -23.56 26.41
C PRO A 711 -18.39 -23.37 25.71
N HIS A 712 -19.32 -24.30 25.92
CA HIS A 712 -20.70 -24.18 25.44
C HIS A 712 -21.40 -22.90 25.93
N HIS A 713 -20.96 -22.35 27.06
CA HIS A 713 -21.34 -21.04 27.59
C HIS A 713 -21.18 -19.88 26.58
N LEU A 714 -20.28 -19.98 25.60
CA LEU A 714 -20.17 -18.98 24.52
C LEU A 714 -21.47 -18.83 23.72
N GLY A 715 -22.30 -19.87 23.64
CA GLY A 715 -23.63 -19.83 23.02
C GLY A 715 -24.62 -18.84 23.65
N ASN A 716 -24.36 -18.39 24.89
CA ASN A 716 -25.18 -17.36 25.56
C ASN A 716 -24.98 -15.95 24.96
N LEU A 717 -23.98 -15.75 24.11
CA LEU A 717 -23.64 -14.46 23.50
C LEU A 717 -24.53 -14.14 22.28
N SER A 718 -25.85 -14.07 22.49
CA SER A 718 -26.85 -13.91 21.40
C SER A 718 -26.71 -12.64 20.53
N LYS A 719 -25.94 -11.64 20.99
CA LYS A 719 -25.60 -10.40 20.26
C LYS A 719 -24.27 -10.47 19.50
N LEU A 720 -23.57 -11.61 19.55
CA LEU A 720 -22.29 -11.80 18.89
C LEU A 720 -22.48 -11.77 17.37
N LEU A 721 -21.68 -10.94 16.69
CA LEU A 721 -21.65 -10.78 15.24
C LEU A 721 -20.43 -11.48 14.63
N TYR A 722 -19.34 -11.58 15.39
CA TYR A 722 -18.03 -12.05 14.94
C TYR A 722 -17.37 -12.93 16.01
N LEU A 723 -17.02 -14.17 15.64
CA LEU A 723 -16.28 -15.12 16.47
C LEU A 723 -15.09 -15.69 15.70
N ASP A 724 -13.88 -15.54 16.22
CA ASP A 724 -12.65 -16.11 15.63
C ASP A 724 -11.88 -16.90 16.69
N LEU A 725 -11.81 -18.23 16.52
CA LEU A 725 -11.10 -19.18 17.39
C LEU A 725 -9.94 -19.88 16.65
N ARG A 726 -9.57 -19.46 15.45
CA ARG A 726 -8.71 -20.26 14.55
C ARG A 726 -7.30 -20.56 15.08
N ASN A 727 -6.74 -21.68 14.62
CA ASN A 727 -5.42 -22.20 14.99
C ASN A 727 -5.21 -22.36 16.51
N ASN A 728 -6.27 -22.67 17.25
CA ASN A 728 -6.15 -23.22 18.60
C ASN A 728 -6.32 -24.74 18.52
N TYR A 729 -5.32 -25.43 17.96
CA TYR A 729 -5.34 -26.86 17.62
C TYR A 729 -5.75 -27.78 18.78
N TYR A 730 -5.45 -27.38 20.03
CA TYR A 730 -5.76 -28.16 21.22
C TYR A 730 -7.16 -27.85 21.81
N CYS A 731 -7.84 -26.80 21.33
CA CYS A 731 -9.26 -26.59 21.62
C CYS A 731 -10.09 -27.62 20.87
N ASN A 732 -11.05 -28.25 21.55
CA ASN A 732 -11.89 -29.30 20.99
C ASN A 732 -13.38 -29.07 21.26
N SER A 733 -14.24 -29.66 20.42
CA SER A 733 -15.70 -29.64 20.64
C SER A 733 -16.31 -30.98 20.21
N GLU A 734 -17.01 -31.66 21.12
CA GLU A 734 -17.68 -32.94 20.83
C GLU A 734 -19.05 -32.75 20.14
N ASN A 735 -19.59 -31.53 20.18
CA ASN A 735 -20.75 -31.08 19.42
C ASN A 735 -20.64 -29.57 19.20
N LEU A 736 -21.45 -29.01 18.30
CA LEU A 736 -21.55 -27.55 18.07
C LEU A 736 -22.91 -26.96 18.44
N ASP A 737 -23.77 -27.63 19.22
CA ASP A 737 -25.14 -27.11 19.48
C ASP A 737 -25.13 -25.72 20.14
N TRP A 738 -24.07 -25.39 20.87
CA TRP A 738 -23.86 -24.06 21.47
C TRP A 738 -23.85 -22.91 20.45
N ILE A 739 -23.43 -23.12 19.20
CA ILE A 739 -23.45 -22.03 18.20
C ILE A 739 -24.88 -21.63 17.83
N SER A 740 -25.88 -22.50 18.05
CA SER A 740 -27.28 -22.19 17.74
C SER A 740 -27.90 -21.09 18.62
N GLY A 741 -27.26 -20.74 19.75
CA GLY A 741 -27.62 -19.57 20.53
C GLY A 741 -27.16 -18.24 19.91
N LEU A 742 -26.26 -18.28 18.93
CA LEU A 742 -25.62 -17.12 18.29
C LEU A 742 -26.43 -16.61 17.09
N GLY A 743 -27.73 -16.35 17.26
CA GLY A 743 -28.63 -15.99 16.15
C GLY A 743 -28.26 -14.70 15.37
N SER A 744 -27.44 -13.82 15.95
CA SER A 744 -26.93 -12.59 15.29
C SER A 744 -25.60 -12.79 14.54
N LEU A 745 -25.02 -13.99 14.54
CA LEU A 745 -23.64 -14.22 14.08
C LEU A 745 -23.54 -14.09 12.57
N GLU A 746 -22.65 -13.20 12.10
CA GLU A 746 -22.40 -12.94 10.68
C GLU A 746 -21.09 -13.60 10.21
N TYR A 747 -20.10 -13.73 11.10
CA TYR A 747 -18.78 -14.33 10.84
C TYR A 747 -18.44 -15.36 11.93
N ILE A 748 -18.01 -16.55 11.50
CA ILE A 748 -17.40 -17.55 12.38
C ILE A 748 -16.19 -18.22 11.73
N ASP A 749 -15.06 -18.23 12.43
CA ASP A 749 -13.86 -18.98 12.06
C ASP A 749 -13.45 -19.93 13.20
N LEU A 750 -13.59 -21.23 12.96
CA LEU A 750 -13.16 -22.32 13.84
C LEU A 750 -12.00 -23.12 13.21
N SER A 751 -11.38 -22.58 12.16
CA SER A 751 -10.33 -23.25 11.37
C SER A 751 -9.20 -23.76 12.25
N PHE A 752 -8.79 -25.01 12.06
CA PHE A 752 -7.71 -25.63 12.83
C PHE A 752 -7.96 -25.63 14.35
N THR A 753 -9.23 -25.76 14.75
CA THR A 753 -9.61 -26.31 16.07
C THR A 753 -9.98 -27.79 15.90
N ASN A 754 -9.90 -28.58 16.97
CA ASN A 754 -10.20 -30.01 16.91
C ASN A 754 -11.72 -30.27 16.96
N LEU A 755 -12.35 -30.21 15.79
CA LEU A 755 -13.77 -30.49 15.59
C LEU A 755 -14.03 -31.94 15.17
N SER A 756 -13.04 -32.83 15.19
CA SER A 756 -13.10 -34.23 14.71
C SER A 756 -14.21 -35.09 15.33
N LYS A 757 -14.74 -34.69 16.50
CA LYS A 757 -15.84 -35.35 17.20
C LYS A 757 -17.22 -34.71 17.01
N ALA A 758 -17.30 -33.52 16.41
CA ALA A 758 -18.50 -32.67 16.38
C ALA A 758 -19.61 -33.17 15.43
N TYR A 759 -20.19 -34.34 15.71
CA TYR A 759 -21.10 -35.09 14.82
C TYR A 759 -22.33 -34.30 14.31
N ASN A 760 -22.75 -33.26 15.02
CA ASN A 760 -23.90 -32.40 14.68
C ASN A 760 -23.51 -31.07 14.00
N TRP A 761 -22.24 -30.88 13.60
CA TRP A 761 -21.72 -29.58 13.13
C TRP A 761 -22.61 -28.94 12.05
N LEU A 762 -23.10 -29.73 11.09
CA LEU A 762 -23.98 -29.26 10.03
C LEU A 762 -25.34 -28.77 10.56
N GLN A 763 -26.00 -29.56 11.41
CA GLN A 763 -27.28 -29.19 12.00
C GLN A 763 -27.16 -27.94 12.88
N ALA A 764 -26.01 -27.75 13.52
CA ALA A 764 -25.72 -26.57 14.32
C ALA A 764 -25.53 -25.33 13.43
N VAL A 765 -24.71 -25.43 12.37
CA VAL A 765 -24.47 -24.36 11.40
C VAL A 765 -25.76 -23.95 10.68
N SER A 766 -26.62 -24.90 10.31
CA SER A 766 -27.86 -24.62 9.60
C SER A 766 -28.90 -23.83 10.40
N LYS A 767 -28.72 -23.72 11.72
CA LYS A 767 -29.56 -22.89 12.60
C LYS A 767 -29.11 -21.42 12.61
N LEU A 768 -27.93 -21.09 12.07
CA LEU A 768 -27.44 -19.73 11.95
C LEU A 768 -28.14 -19.03 10.77
N THR A 769 -29.06 -18.12 11.06
CA THR A 769 -29.86 -17.42 10.03
C THR A 769 -29.20 -16.14 9.51
N SER A 770 -28.21 -15.61 10.23
CA SER A 770 -27.52 -14.35 9.90
C SER A 770 -26.12 -14.56 9.27
N ILE A 771 -25.67 -15.81 9.12
CA ILE A 771 -24.27 -16.11 8.78
C ILE A 771 -23.95 -15.77 7.32
N LYS A 772 -22.85 -15.02 7.13
CA LYS A 772 -22.33 -14.55 5.85
C LYS A 772 -20.99 -15.20 5.51
N GLU A 773 -20.16 -15.46 6.51
CA GLU A 773 -18.84 -16.05 6.35
C GLU A 773 -18.63 -17.20 7.36
N LEU A 774 -18.27 -18.38 6.84
CA LEU A 774 -18.09 -19.61 7.61
C LEU A 774 -16.78 -20.31 7.23
N TYR A 775 -15.86 -20.40 8.18
CA TYR A 775 -14.57 -21.07 8.02
C TYR A 775 -14.43 -22.22 9.03
N LEU A 776 -14.37 -23.46 8.52
CA LEU A 776 -14.20 -24.70 9.27
C LEU A 776 -13.08 -25.56 8.65
N ARG A 777 -11.90 -24.96 8.43
CA ARG A 777 -10.72 -25.71 7.98
C ARG A 777 -10.26 -26.71 9.05
N GLY A 778 -9.66 -27.83 8.68
CA GLY A 778 -9.26 -28.87 9.63
C GLY A 778 -10.34 -29.93 9.83
N ASP A 779 -10.10 -30.89 10.74
CA ASP A 779 -10.91 -32.11 10.82
C ASP A 779 -12.36 -31.91 11.28
N LEU A 780 -13.29 -32.43 10.47
CA LEU A 780 -14.72 -32.57 10.78
C LEU A 780 -15.12 -34.05 10.61
N PRO A 781 -16.01 -34.59 11.46
CA PRO A 781 -16.52 -35.94 11.29
C PRO A 781 -17.41 -36.06 10.06
N GLU A 782 -17.42 -37.26 9.49
CA GLU A 782 -18.45 -37.70 8.56
C GLU A 782 -19.84 -37.65 9.24
N ILE A 783 -20.86 -37.22 8.48
CA ILE A 783 -22.23 -37.14 8.97
C ILE A 783 -23.00 -38.35 8.44
N PRO A 784 -23.53 -39.22 9.32
CA PRO A 784 -24.41 -40.31 8.91
C PRO A 784 -25.61 -39.79 8.11
N LEU A 785 -25.97 -40.48 7.03
CA LEU A 785 -27.08 -40.12 6.13
C LEU A 785 -28.42 -39.87 6.83
N SER A 786 -28.64 -40.49 7.99
CA SER A 786 -29.83 -40.33 8.83
C SER A 786 -29.90 -39.03 9.65
N LEU A 787 -28.80 -38.26 9.71
CA LEU A 787 -28.68 -37.03 10.51
C LEU A 787 -28.60 -35.75 9.65
N ILE A 788 -28.67 -35.87 8.33
CA ILE A 788 -28.68 -34.73 7.40
C ILE A 788 -30.10 -34.14 7.36
N PRO A 789 -30.34 -32.90 7.82
CA PRO A 789 -31.68 -32.32 7.81
C PRO A 789 -32.05 -31.77 6.43
N GLU A 790 -33.34 -31.76 6.10
CA GLU A 790 -33.87 -30.93 5.02
C GLU A 790 -33.82 -29.46 5.46
N ILE A 791 -32.78 -28.74 5.03
CA ILE A 791 -32.51 -27.36 5.43
C ILE A 791 -33.01 -26.42 4.35
N ASN A 792 -34.01 -25.60 4.67
CA ASN A 792 -34.35 -24.43 3.85
C ASN A 792 -33.24 -23.37 4.02
N GLY A 793 -32.28 -23.34 3.09
CA GLY A 793 -31.16 -22.40 3.06
C GLY A 793 -31.58 -20.94 2.88
N SER A 794 -32.01 -20.31 3.97
CA SER A 794 -32.42 -18.90 4.04
C SER A 794 -31.31 -17.95 4.51
N SER A 795 -30.13 -18.49 4.85
CA SER A 795 -28.98 -17.69 5.30
C SER A 795 -28.34 -16.93 4.13
N PRO A 796 -27.90 -15.66 4.33
CA PRO A 796 -27.20 -14.87 3.33
C PRO A 796 -25.71 -15.25 3.20
N LEU A 797 -25.42 -16.56 3.19
CA LEU A 797 -24.06 -17.10 3.20
C LEU A 797 -23.35 -16.76 1.87
N GLY A 798 -22.23 -16.04 1.98
CA GLY A 798 -21.43 -15.57 0.84
C GLY A 798 -20.06 -16.23 0.73
N ILE A 799 -19.41 -16.52 1.87
CA ILE A 799 -18.08 -17.14 1.93
C ILE A 799 -18.14 -18.44 2.74
N LEU A 800 -17.55 -19.49 2.19
CA LEU A 800 -17.61 -20.83 2.73
C LEU A 800 -16.29 -21.57 2.53
N ASP A 801 -15.68 -22.03 3.63
CA ASP A 801 -14.38 -22.69 3.59
C ASP A 801 -14.37 -23.93 4.48
N LEU A 802 -14.25 -25.10 3.85
CA LEU A 802 -14.14 -26.39 4.51
C LEU A 802 -12.86 -27.12 4.11
N SER A 803 -11.76 -26.39 3.94
CA SER A 803 -10.49 -26.97 3.49
C SER A 803 -9.82 -27.89 4.53
N TRP A 804 -8.76 -28.60 4.14
CA TRP A 804 -7.87 -29.38 5.00
C TRP A 804 -8.57 -30.47 5.84
N LYS A 805 -8.92 -31.61 5.24
CA LYS A 805 -9.44 -32.79 5.95
C LYS A 805 -8.38 -33.90 6.02
N SER A 806 -8.26 -34.57 7.17
CA SER A 806 -7.39 -35.75 7.32
C SER A 806 -7.95 -37.02 6.69
N GLN A 807 -9.26 -37.07 6.40
CA GLN A 807 -9.93 -38.20 5.76
C GLN A 807 -10.64 -37.74 4.48
N PRO A 808 -10.55 -38.54 3.38
CA PRO A 808 -11.24 -38.27 2.11
C PRO A 808 -12.74 -37.98 2.27
N TRP A 809 -13.21 -36.89 1.68
CA TRP A 809 -14.64 -36.57 1.64
C TRP A 809 -15.35 -37.23 0.45
N THR A 810 -16.49 -37.87 0.71
CA THR A 810 -17.24 -38.53 -0.38
C THR A 810 -18.02 -37.51 -1.23
N PRO A 811 -18.12 -37.67 -2.56
CA PRO A 811 -18.86 -36.74 -3.42
C PRO A 811 -20.34 -36.60 -3.04
N TRP A 812 -20.94 -37.64 -2.43
CA TRP A 812 -22.33 -37.62 -1.99
C TRP A 812 -22.55 -36.65 -0.81
N MET A 813 -21.57 -36.48 0.09
CA MET A 813 -21.63 -35.44 1.13
C MET A 813 -21.66 -34.04 0.51
N LEU A 814 -20.81 -33.79 -0.50
CA LEU A 814 -20.77 -32.51 -1.20
C LEU A 814 -22.13 -32.21 -1.85
N ILE A 815 -22.66 -33.14 -2.65
CA ILE A 815 -23.94 -32.98 -3.34
C ILE A 815 -25.06 -32.67 -2.35
N ARG A 816 -25.17 -33.43 -1.25
CA ARG A 816 -26.24 -33.25 -0.25
C ARG A 816 -26.09 -32.03 0.63
N TRP A 817 -24.87 -31.53 0.81
CA TRP A 817 -24.64 -30.31 1.57
C TRP A 817 -24.88 -29.08 0.73
N PHE A 818 -24.20 -28.99 -0.42
CA PHE A 818 -24.29 -27.86 -1.33
C PHE A 818 -25.68 -27.70 -1.97
N SER A 819 -26.47 -28.76 -2.10
CA SER A 819 -27.89 -28.64 -2.50
C SER A 819 -28.74 -27.79 -1.55
N ASN A 820 -28.35 -27.68 -0.28
CA ASN A 820 -29.05 -26.82 0.69
C ASN A 820 -28.65 -25.35 0.57
N PHE A 821 -27.58 -25.04 -0.18
CA PHE A 821 -27.04 -23.69 -0.37
C PHE A 821 -27.01 -23.25 -1.84
N SER A 822 -27.44 -24.08 -2.80
CA SER A 822 -27.37 -23.79 -4.23
C SER A 822 -28.25 -22.64 -4.71
N SER A 823 -29.17 -22.15 -3.87
CA SER A 823 -29.98 -20.94 -4.07
C SER A 823 -29.50 -19.72 -3.26
N THR A 824 -28.43 -19.86 -2.47
CA THR A 824 -27.85 -18.76 -1.68
C THR A 824 -26.85 -17.96 -2.49
N GLY A 825 -26.58 -16.72 -2.07
CA GLY A 825 -25.65 -15.81 -2.74
C GLY A 825 -24.17 -16.14 -2.52
N LEU A 826 -23.80 -17.43 -2.55
CA LEU A 826 -22.42 -17.89 -2.38
C LEU A 826 -21.53 -17.33 -3.49
N THR A 827 -20.44 -16.68 -3.06
CA THR A 827 -19.43 -16.05 -3.93
C THR A 827 -18.06 -16.69 -3.79
N TYR A 828 -17.76 -17.33 -2.67
CA TYR A 828 -16.49 -18.03 -2.45
C TYR A 828 -16.76 -19.41 -1.81
N ILE A 829 -16.20 -20.46 -2.42
CA ILE A 829 -16.16 -21.82 -1.87
C ILE A 829 -14.72 -22.32 -1.95
N SER A 830 -14.16 -22.79 -0.82
CA SER A 830 -12.94 -23.60 -0.83
C SER A 830 -13.15 -24.96 -0.15
N LEU A 831 -12.71 -25.99 -0.86
CA LEU A 831 -12.60 -27.41 -0.47
C LEU A 831 -11.18 -27.91 -0.68
N TYR A 832 -10.20 -27.00 -0.59
CA TYR A 832 -8.80 -27.31 -0.81
C TYR A 832 -8.31 -28.39 0.17
N ARG A 833 -7.60 -29.40 -0.33
CA ARG A 833 -7.01 -30.47 0.51
C ARG A 833 -8.05 -31.29 1.28
N ASN A 834 -9.04 -31.83 0.57
CA ASN A 834 -10.13 -32.65 1.14
C ASN A 834 -10.15 -34.11 0.66
N GLY A 835 -9.22 -34.52 -0.22
CA GLY A 835 -9.13 -35.89 -0.75
C GLY A 835 -10.41 -36.35 -1.48
N ILE A 836 -11.09 -35.44 -2.18
CA ILE A 836 -12.38 -35.73 -2.83
C ILE A 836 -12.14 -36.58 -4.09
N PRO A 837 -12.64 -37.83 -4.17
CA PRO A 837 -12.41 -38.70 -5.32
C PRO A 837 -13.46 -38.55 -6.42
N GLY A 838 -13.10 -38.86 -7.65
CA GLY A 838 -14.04 -38.96 -8.78
C GLY A 838 -14.30 -37.60 -9.46
N PRO A 839 -15.32 -37.48 -10.34
CA PRO A 839 -15.53 -36.26 -11.12
C PRO A 839 -16.01 -35.09 -10.26
N ILE A 840 -15.73 -33.87 -10.72
CA ILE A 840 -16.29 -32.63 -10.15
C ILE A 840 -17.83 -32.74 -10.14
N PRO A 841 -18.50 -32.67 -8.97
CA PRO A 841 -19.95 -32.88 -8.88
C PRO A 841 -20.78 -31.85 -9.64
N ASP A 842 -21.98 -32.24 -10.06
CA ASP A 842 -22.96 -31.38 -10.75
C ASP A 842 -23.64 -30.35 -9.82
N VAL A 843 -23.55 -30.51 -8.50
CA VAL A 843 -24.15 -29.58 -7.51
C VAL A 843 -23.73 -28.12 -7.70
N PHE A 844 -22.56 -27.86 -8.28
CA PHE A 844 -22.09 -26.52 -8.59
C PHE A 844 -22.85 -25.85 -9.75
N GLU A 845 -23.50 -26.60 -10.66
CA GLU A 845 -24.15 -26.09 -11.88
C GLU A 845 -25.10 -24.91 -11.63
N ASN A 846 -25.81 -24.92 -10.50
CA ASN A 846 -26.78 -23.89 -10.13
C ASN A 846 -26.17 -22.67 -9.41
N MET A 847 -24.88 -22.69 -9.05
CA MET A 847 -24.20 -21.67 -8.25
C MET A 847 -23.69 -20.49 -9.08
N ILE A 848 -24.59 -19.86 -9.85
CA ILE A 848 -24.26 -18.81 -10.82
C ILE A 848 -23.67 -17.52 -10.21
N SER A 849 -23.78 -17.33 -8.89
CA SER A 849 -23.18 -16.21 -8.15
C SER A 849 -21.72 -16.45 -7.73
N LEU A 850 -21.19 -17.66 -7.93
CA LEU A 850 -19.87 -18.05 -7.49
C LEU A 850 -18.79 -17.25 -8.23
N ALA A 851 -17.94 -16.55 -7.47
CA ALA A 851 -16.82 -15.75 -7.96
C ALA A 851 -15.47 -16.49 -7.80
N TYR A 852 -15.35 -17.36 -6.80
CA TYR A 852 -14.17 -18.19 -6.58
C TYR A 852 -14.56 -19.60 -6.18
N LEU A 853 -14.01 -20.59 -6.88
CA LEU A 853 -14.12 -22.01 -6.53
C LEU A 853 -12.73 -22.61 -6.42
N ASP A 854 -12.40 -23.08 -5.22
CA ASP A 854 -11.14 -23.74 -4.91
C ASP A 854 -11.37 -25.21 -4.55
N LEU A 855 -10.81 -26.08 -5.40
CA LEU A 855 -10.85 -27.53 -5.34
C LEU A 855 -9.42 -28.12 -5.38
N GLY A 856 -8.39 -27.30 -5.11
CA GLY A 856 -6.99 -27.72 -5.19
C GLY A 856 -6.62 -28.83 -4.18
N ILE A 857 -5.61 -29.65 -4.49
CA ILE A 857 -5.18 -30.80 -3.67
C ILE A 857 -6.35 -31.77 -3.36
N ASN A 858 -6.88 -32.45 -4.38
CA ASN A 858 -7.93 -33.45 -4.21
C ASN A 858 -7.68 -34.68 -5.11
N ASP A 859 -8.52 -35.71 -4.99
CA ASP A 859 -8.44 -36.93 -5.81
C ASP A 859 -9.36 -36.86 -7.04
N LEU A 860 -9.66 -35.64 -7.53
CA LEU A 860 -10.66 -35.43 -8.58
C LEU A 860 -10.19 -35.96 -9.92
N GLN A 861 -11.10 -36.56 -10.68
CA GLN A 861 -10.85 -37.29 -11.92
C GLN A 861 -11.72 -36.77 -13.07
N GLY A 862 -11.45 -37.26 -14.28
CA GLY A 862 -12.22 -36.88 -15.46
C GLY A 862 -11.72 -35.56 -16.04
N GLY A 863 -12.54 -34.51 -16.00
CA GLY A 863 -12.20 -33.20 -16.53
C GLY A 863 -13.25 -32.16 -16.14
N ILE A 864 -13.06 -30.89 -16.55
CA ILE A 864 -13.94 -29.77 -16.22
C ILE A 864 -15.33 -29.94 -16.87
N PRO A 865 -16.43 -29.97 -16.11
CA PRO A 865 -17.79 -29.99 -16.64
C PRO A 865 -18.16 -28.76 -17.47
N LYS A 866 -18.97 -28.97 -18.51
CA LYS A 866 -19.38 -27.90 -19.45
C LYS A 866 -20.21 -26.78 -18.82
N TYR A 867 -20.88 -27.01 -17.68
CA TYR A 867 -21.68 -25.97 -17.04
C TYR A 867 -20.84 -24.77 -16.58
N PHE A 868 -19.54 -24.94 -16.29
CA PHE A 868 -18.65 -23.84 -15.91
C PHE A 868 -18.53 -22.77 -17.01
N GLY A 869 -18.66 -23.14 -18.29
CA GLY A 869 -18.75 -22.21 -19.41
C GLY A 869 -19.80 -21.11 -19.21
N ASN A 870 -20.91 -21.43 -18.54
CA ASN A 870 -22.04 -20.52 -18.30
C ASN A 870 -21.82 -19.53 -17.15
N PHE A 871 -20.77 -19.67 -16.33
CA PHE A 871 -20.63 -18.89 -15.10
C PHE A 871 -20.14 -17.47 -15.43
N SER A 872 -21.06 -16.50 -15.40
CA SER A 872 -20.77 -15.08 -15.68
C SER A 872 -20.16 -14.31 -14.50
N SER A 873 -20.10 -14.94 -13.33
CA SER A 873 -19.55 -14.37 -12.09
C SER A 873 -18.17 -14.91 -11.72
N LEU A 874 -17.73 -16.05 -12.28
CA LEU A 874 -16.54 -16.76 -11.83
C LEU A 874 -15.26 -16.07 -12.29
N ILE A 875 -14.44 -15.66 -11.31
CA ILE A 875 -13.17 -14.94 -11.44
C ILE A 875 -11.99 -15.89 -11.22
N GLY A 876 -12.09 -16.82 -10.26
CA GLY A 876 -11.04 -17.81 -9.99
C GLY A 876 -11.57 -19.25 -9.95
N LEU A 877 -10.88 -20.14 -10.67
CA LEU A 877 -11.09 -21.58 -10.64
C LEU A 877 -9.77 -22.28 -10.35
N TYR A 878 -9.67 -22.89 -9.17
CA TYR A 878 -8.48 -23.60 -8.69
C TYR A 878 -8.76 -25.10 -8.64
N LEU A 879 -8.00 -25.84 -9.43
CA LEU A 879 -8.12 -27.27 -9.71
C LEU A 879 -6.74 -27.95 -9.76
N ASP A 880 -5.72 -27.27 -9.26
CA ASP A 880 -4.35 -27.78 -9.16
C ASP A 880 -4.23 -28.97 -8.21
N GLU A 881 -3.19 -29.78 -8.37
CA GLU A 881 -2.88 -30.96 -7.54
C GLU A 881 -4.07 -31.94 -7.47
N ASN A 882 -4.46 -32.46 -8.63
CA ASN A 882 -5.59 -33.36 -8.80
C ASN A 882 -5.25 -34.48 -9.81
N ASN A 883 -6.18 -35.41 -10.04
CA ASN A 883 -6.03 -36.47 -11.04
C ASN A 883 -6.90 -36.22 -12.29
N LEU A 884 -7.05 -34.95 -12.70
CA LEU A 884 -7.80 -34.59 -13.90
C LEU A 884 -7.05 -35.07 -15.15
N THR A 885 -7.84 -35.43 -16.16
CA THR A 885 -7.38 -36.01 -17.43
C THR A 885 -7.98 -35.21 -18.60
N ARG A 886 -8.12 -35.84 -19.78
CA ARG A 886 -8.57 -35.26 -21.06
C ARG A 886 -7.51 -34.47 -21.81
N ASP A 887 -7.85 -34.12 -23.04
CA ASP A 887 -7.13 -33.15 -23.84
C ASP A 887 -7.45 -31.75 -23.32
N ILE A 888 -6.42 -30.92 -23.14
CA ILE A 888 -6.55 -29.52 -22.72
C ILE A 888 -7.52 -28.71 -23.63
N SER A 889 -7.64 -29.08 -24.90
CA SER A 889 -8.59 -28.49 -25.85
C SER A 889 -10.05 -28.77 -25.47
N ASP A 890 -10.35 -29.97 -24.97
CA ASP A 890 -11.70 -30.34 -24.48
C ASP A 890 -12.04 -29.56 -23.21
N LEU A 891 -11.07 -29.36 -22.32
CA LEU A 891 -11.24 -28.58 -21.10
C LEU A 891 -11.56 -27.11 -21.42
N MET A 892 -10.80 -26.50 -22.35
CA MET A 892 -11.07 -25.13 -22.79
C MET A 892 -12.37 -24.99 -23.58
N LEU A 893 -12.81 -26.04 -24.28
CA LEU A 893 -14.14 -26.07 -24.92
C LEU A 893 -15.28 -26.11 -23.88
N ASN A 894 -15.09 -26.83 -22.77
CA ASN A 894 -16.07 -26.86 -21.66
C ASN A 894 -16.09 -25.55 -20.86
N LEU A 895 -14.99 -24.80 -20.85
CA LEU A 895 -14.91 -23.43 -20.34
C LEU A 895 -15.32 -22.36 -21.38
N SER A 896 -15.90 -22.73 -22.53
CA SER A 896 -16.36 -21.73 -23.51
C SER A 896 -17.74 -21.17 -23.17
N GLY A 897 -17.87 -19.84 -23.22
CA GLY A 897 -19.10 -19.13 -22.84
C GLY A 897 -18.82 -17.79 -22.14
N PRO A 898 -19.76 -17.25 -21.34
CA PRO A 898 -19.58 -16.05 -20.53
C PRO A 898 -18.29 -15.99 -19.70
N ILE A 899 -17.82 -17.12 -19.17
CA ILE A 899 -16.64 -17.22 -18.30
C ILE A 899 -15.33 -16.78 -18.99
N GLU A 900 -15.21 -16.94 -20.32
CA GLU A 900 -14.01 -16.56 -21.11
C GLU A 900 -13.61 -15.09 -20.91
N LYS A 901 -14.55 -14.21 -20.54
CA LYS A 901 -14.35 -12.76 -20.36
C LYS A 901 -14.37 -12.30 -18.90
N LYS A 902 -14.21 -13.26 -17.97
CA LYS A 902 -14.37 -13.05 -16.52
C LYS A 902 -13.36 -13.81 -15.68
N LEU A 903 -12.91 -14.97 -16.14
CA LEU A 903 -11.89 -15.75 -15.48
C LEU A 903 -10.54 -15.00 -15.48
N GLU A 904 -10.07 -14.66 -14.30
CA GLU A 904 -8.77 -14.02 -14.03
C GLU A 904 -7.73 -15.04 -13.54
N TYR A 905 -8.16 -16.07 -12.79
CA TYR A 905 -7.27 -17.09 -12.22
C TYR A 905 -7.74 -18.49 -12.67
N LEU A 906 -6.88 -19.23 -13.35
CA LEU A 906 -7.13 -20.62 -13.75
C LEU A 906 -5.93 -21.49 -13.38
N TYR A 907 -6.07 -22.26 -12.30
CA TYR A 907 -5.01 -23.15 -11.82
C TYR A 907 -5.41 -24.60 -12.09
N LEU A 908 -4.56 -25.32 -12.80
CA LEU A 908 -4.71 -26.69 -13.30
C LEU A 908 -3.37 -27.45 -13.21
N GLY A 909 -2.39 -26.92 -12.47
CA GLY A 909 -1.07 -27.55 -12.31
C GLY A 909 -1.14 -28.87 -11.54
N GLY A 910 -0.11 -29.71 -11.58
CA GLY A 910 -0.09 -30.98 -10.81
C GLY A 910 -1.26 -31.90 -11.18
N ASN A 911 -1.45 -32.18 -12.47
CA ASN A 911 -2.56 -32.99 -12.99
C ASN A 911 -2.09 -33.94 -14.11
N ASN A 912 -2.98 -34.80 -14.59
CA ASN A 912 -2.72 -35.72 -15.71
C ASN A 912 -3.39 -35.23 -17.02
N ILE A 913 -3.44 -33.91 -17.24
CA ILE A 913 -4.01 -33.31 -18.45
C ILE A 913 -3.01 -33.45 -19.58
N SER A 914 -3.49 -33.80 -20.77
CA SER A 914 -2.67 -34.13 -21.94
C SER A 914 -3.07 -33.31 -23.17
N GLY A 915 -2.43 -33.56 -24.30
CA GLY A 915 -2.84 -32.99 -25.60
C GLY A 915 -2.02 -31.78 -26.04
N LEU A 916 -2.41 -31.22 -27.17
CA LEU A 916 -1.74 -30.07 -27.79
C LEU A 916 -2.20 -28.77 -27.13
N PHE A 917 -1.25 -27.89 -26.77
CA PHE A 917 -1.58 -26.59 -26.16
C PHE A 917 -2.57 -25.79 -27.04
N PRO A 918 -3.74 -25.38 -26.51
CA PRO A 918 -4.80 -24.78 -27.32
C PRO A 918 -4.57 -23.27 -27.49
N ASN A 919 -5.36 -22.64 -28.36
CA ASN A 919 -5.36 -21.18 -28.42
C ASN A 919 -6.17 -20.60 -27.25
N MET A 920 -5.46 -19.97 -26.30
CA MET A 920 -6.03 -19.36 -25.10
C MET A 920 -6.56 -17.93 -25.33
N SER A 921 -6.38 -17.32 -26.52
CA SER A 921 -6.69 -15.90 -26.79
C SER A 921 -8.13 -15.45 -26.52
N LYS A 922 -9.06 -16.38 -26.26
CA LYS A 922 -10.43 -16.07 -25.84
C LYS A 922 -10.54 -15.69 -24.37
N PHE A 923 -9.68 -16.25 -23.51
CA PHE A 923 -9.64 -16.04 -22.06
C PHE A 923 -9.02 -14.70 -21.68
N SER A 924 -9.47 -13.63 -22.36
CA SER A 924 -8.81 -12.32 -22.41
C SER A 924 -8.60 -11.63 -21.07
N SER A 925 -9.30 -12.07 -20.02
CA SER A 925 -9.21 -11.53 -18.66
C SER A 925 -8.21 -12.25 -17.75
N LEU A 926 -7.59 -13.36 -18.19
CA LEU A 926 -6.64 -14.09 -17.35
C LEU A 926 -5.48 -13.20 -16.89
N LEU A 927 -5.33 -13.11 -15.57
CA LEU A 927 -4.19 -12.56 -14.85
C LEU A 927 -3.19 -13.68 -14.52
N GLU A 928 -3.68 -14.87 -14.17
CA GLU A 928 -2.84 -16.01 -13.82
C GLU A 928 -3.31 -17.32 -14.47
N LEU A 929 -2.37 -18.00 -15.12
CA LEU A 929 -2.57 -19.33 -15.71
C LEU A 929 -1.48 -20.29 -15.22
N LYS A 930 -1.89 -21.29 -14.44
CA LYS A 930 -1.00 -22.30 -13.86
C LYS A 930 -1.34 -23.67 -14.44
N LEU A 931 -0.46 -24.23 -15.25
CA LEU A 931 -0.60 -25.52 -15.96
C LEU A 931 0.64 -26.41 -15.76
N GLN A 932 1.51 -26.07 -14.80
CA GLN A 932 2.73 -26.82 -14.53
C GLN A 932 2.47 -28.28 -14.15
N GLU A 933 3.46 -29.16 -14.29
CA GLU A 933 3.35 -30.56 -13.86
C GLU A 933 2.14 -31.27 -14.48
N ASN A 934 2.12 -31.31 -15.81
CA ASN A 934 1.10 -31.96 -16.64
C ASN A 934 1.74 -32.69 -17.83
N GLN A 935 0.92 -33.29 -18.70
CA GLN A 935 1.35 -34.06 -19.89
C GLN A 935 1.09 -33.30 -21.21
N LEU A 936 1.04 -31.96 -21.17
CA LEU A 936 0.82 -31.13 -22.35
C LEU A 936 2.01 -31.24 -23.30
N ASN A 937 1.75 -31.34 -24.61
CA ASN A 937 2.79 -31.59 -25.62
C ASN A 937 2.62 -30.76 -26.89
N GLY A 938 3.60 -30.91 -27.80
CA GLY A 938 3.63 -30.21 -29.09
C GLY A 938 4.26 -28.82 -29.00
N SER A 939 4.07 -28.02 -30.05
CA SER A 939 4.59 -26.65 -30.13
C SER A 939 3.49 -25.64 -29.83
N ILE A 940 3.75 -24.74 -28.87
CA ILE A 940 3.00 -23.50 -28.73
C ILE A 940 3.19 -22.72 -30.04
N ARG A 941 2.10 -22.23 -30.61
CA ARG A 941 2.12 -21.43 -31.85
C ARG A 941 2.01 -19.96 -31.53
N GLU A 942 2.62 -19.13 -32.37
CA GLU A 942 2.51 -17.67 -32.27
C GLU A 942 1.03 -17.23 -32.19
N GLY A 943 0.71 -16.40 -31.20
CA GLY A 943 -0.64 -15.91 -30.96
C GLY A 943 -1.54 -16.78 -30.08
N TYR A 944 -1.14 -18.01 -29.70
CA TYR A 944 -1.94 -18.88 -28.81
C TYR A 944 -2.01 -18.34 -27.36
N LEU A 945 -1.09 -17.45 -26.97
CA LEU A 945 -0.98 -16.84 -25.65
C LEU A 945 -1.24 -15.32 -25.66
N ARG A 946 -2.08 -14.82 -26.58
CA ARG A 946 -2.52 -13.41 -26.60
C ARG A 946 -3.47 -13.08 -25.44
N LEU A 947 -2.90 -13.01 -24.25
CA LEU A 947 -3.55 -12.77 -22.97
C LEU A 947 -3.00 -11.46 -22.39
N HIS A 948 -3.51 -10.33 -22.88
CA HIS A 948 -2.97 -8.99 -22.60
C HIS A 948 -2.95 -8.58 -21.12
N HIS A 949 -3.67 -9.29 -20.26
CA HIS A 949 -3.71 -9.02 -18.82
C HIS A 949 -2.88 -10.00 -17.98
N LEU A 950 -2.26 -11.03 -18.60
CA LEU A 950 -1.56 -12.11 -17.90
C LEU A 950 -0.32 -11.59 -17.16
N VAL A 951 -0.35 -11.66 -15.84
CA VAL A 951 0.74 -11.30 -14.91
C VAL A 951 1.66 -12.50 -14.66
N SER A 952 1.08 -13.71 -14.59
CA SER A 952 1.79 -14.92 -14.18
C SER A 952 1.35 -16.11 -15.03
N LEU A 953 2.35 -16.78 -15.63
CA LEU A 953 2.18 -17.95 -16.48
C LEU A 953 3.14 -19.03 -15.98
N ASP A 954 2.63 -20.20 -15.67
CA ASP A 954 3.47 -21.37 -15.37
C ASP A 954 3.06 -22.55 -16.25
N LEU A 955 3.98 -22.97 -17.11
CA LEU A 955 3.88 -24.11 -18.01
C LEU A 955 4.99 -25.14 -17.73
N SER A 956 5.70 -25.01 -16.61
CA SER A 956 6.86 -25.85 -16.28
C SER A 956 6.48 -27.33 -16.14
N SER A 957 7.47 -28.24 -16.18
CA SER A 957 7.24 -29.69 -16.04
C SER A 957 6.17 -30.25 -16.99
N ASN A 958 6.21 -29.83 -18.25
CA ASN A 958 5.39 -30.33 -19.37
C ASN A 958 6.29 -30.73 -20.55
N GLN A 959 5.72 -31.30 -21.62
CA GLN A 959 6.42 -31.72 -22.85
C GLN A 959 6.26 -30.68 -23.99
N LEU A 960 6.17 -29.40 -23.64
CA LEU A 960 5.92 -28.30 -24.55
C LEU A 960 7.20 -27.80 -25.23
N THR A 961 7.04 -27.33 -26.46
CA THR A 961 8.10 -26.76 -27.31
C THR A 961 7.61 -25.49 -27.99
N GLY A 962 8.50 -24.79 -28.72
CA GLY A 962 8.15 -23.58 -29.45
C GLY A 962 8.19 -22.30 -28.62
N PRO A 963 7.89 -21.15 -29.24
CA PRO A 963 8.03 -19.84 -28.60
C PRO A 963 6.90 -19.55 -27.60
N ILE A 964 7.27 -19.21 -26.36
CA ILE A 964 6.41 -18.46 -25.43
C ILE A 964 6.56 -16.97 -25.77
N LEU A 965 5.97 -16.56 -26.90
CA LEU A 965 5.82 -15.17 -27.30
C LEU A 965 4.37 -14.76 -27.05
N SER A 966 4.17 -13.85 -26.08
CA SER A 966 2.90 -13.18 -25.76
C SER A 966 2.47 -12.23 -26.87
#